data_AF-A0A932XAX7-F1
#
_entry.id   AF-A0A932XAX7-F1
#
_cell.length_a   1.000
_cell.length_b   1.000
_cell.length_c   1.000
_cell.angle_alpha   90.00
_cell.angle_beta   90.00
_cell.angle_gamma   90.00
#
_symmetry.space_group_name_H-M   'P 1'
#
loop_
_entity.id
_entity.type
_entity.pdbx_description
1 polymer ?
#
loop_
_entity_poly.entity_id
_entity_poly.type
_entity_poly.pdbx_seq_one_letter_code
_entity_poly.pdbx_strand_id
1 'polypeptide(L)'
;MTSPTSPTSRTSRSFTWSGHGLRSILSTLLVILSLAALLLTSLATTVAYDEEGIPFYDPLSPTHPENAEQEVSSIHFDLVSALALAAGFSEEDAATIQLYSQLTDSSVLSTTETTYNFDATSWPQAPSVQDVPASEDCPSPQTTTDSVTMGGTTLVECPGCFTSRWGPYGVFFHMPHDNPQELGAIRAWAMGEVSKLTAQVTWGYSSTVPFTWEPLYTIANVANIYEATACFTKTTVDAADTGSVQPGTLAALGIYLHALGDHWSHQECIQAADAQDKPFAAHVTVKGPQDPLWACRWTMHDAEFGNETVMDSERTYTGTVAIYDAILAYAAASNRPIFQAIPQDAEGNAIDNALKTFAETGHSAYEERRSQAQALAQWALWTRFSNPAYSSGATTTGAGGAAHVTAYVPNDASNAGPVQVSLAANNEHAAAAGERLVGKPVRVSATVGSRASITQFDKPISLKIAYAQADAQGKDESALLLHRWDATSGRWQPFLSNRDTEANELIGSTAQTGDFALLTAEAGIIAASYFDTDREGWRVDGDVQAGSGIPLYRPAGGNPGGHLKATDDVQGGTWYWVAPDKFLGDLSAAYSQTLSFDLRQVSGMANQYNASDVVIRGRTNALIYNTAFNPRQAWTRYTIALREGAGWRTIGASDPLTGAVGTAASASEIQSVLGDVTGLLIRGEYEDGPDEGYLDNVVLGGESEQPLVDALNGLKAQIEAGNLSLLVEFPSGAVSETLRLRSGLSAGHPAPEGMRQIGNSFFIEAFAGGGEQVHQFLQEFTITLS
;
A
#
# COMPACT_ATOMS: atom_id res chain seq x y z
N MET A 1 -37.14 50.71 -89.91
CA MET A 1 -36.94 49.60 -90.86
C MET A 1 -37.11 48.31 -90.07
N THR A 2 -38.34 47.86 -89.80
CA THR A 2 -39.09 46.86 -90.60
C THR A 2 -38.17 45.69 -90.97
N SER A 3 -38.26 44.52 -90.33
CA SER A 3 -39.31 43.52 -90.57
C SER A 3 -39.07 42.26 -89.70
N PRO A 4 -40.03 41.32 -89.58
CA PRO A 4 -40.64 41.06 -88.27
C PRO A 4 -40.72 39.58 -87.83
N THR A 5 -41.22 39.41 -86.59
CA THR A 5 -42.08 38.33 -86.06
C THR A 5 -41.59 36.88 -86.07
N SER A 6 -41.50 36.27 -84.87
CA SER A 6 -42.50 35.29 -84.37
C SER A 6 -42.20 34.84 -82.92
N PRO A 7 -43.21 34.38 -82.14
CA PRO A 7 -43.18 34.39 -80.68
C PRO A 7 -43.22 32.99 -80.02
N THR A 8 -43.23 33.00 -78.67
CA THR A 8 -43.71 31.96 -77.75
C THR A 8 -42.98 30.61 -77.68
N SER A 9 -42.36 30.32 -76.53
CA SER A 9 -42.92 29.40 -75.51
C SER A 9 -41.84 29.02 -74.47
N ARG A 10 -42.23 29.08 -73.19
CA ARG A 10 -41.52 28.43 -72.08
C ARG A 10 -41.58 26.91 -72.30
N THR A 11 -40.44 26.25 -72.24
CA THR A 11 -40.36 24.87 -71.74
C THR A 11 -39.26 24.78 -70.69
N SER A 12 -39.69 24.37 -69.51
CA SER A 12 -38.89 23.91 -68.39
C SER A 12 -37.88 22.85 -68.83
N ARG A 13 -36.61 23.04 -68.46
CA ARG A 13 -35.70 21.91 -68.22
C ARG A 13 -35.12 22.06 -66.83
N SER A 14 -35.68 21.25 -65.94
CA SER A 14 -35.08 20.81 -64.69
C SER A 14 -33.71 20.22 -64.98
N PHE A 15 -32.65 20.83 -64.43
CA PHE A 15 -31.39 20.12 -64.21
C PHE A 15 -31.43 19.59 -62.79
N THR A 16 -31.71 18.29 -62.71
CA THR A 16 -31.58 17.48 -61.51
C THR A 16 -30.12 17.51 -61.05
N TRP A 17 -29.86 18.04 -59.87
CA TRP A 17 -28.63 17.78 -59.15
C TRP A 17 -28.61 16.29 -58.82
N SER A 18 -27.90 15.50 -59.64
CA SER A 18 -27.68 14.10 -59.34
C SER A 18 -26.76 14.03 -58.13
N GLY A 19 -27.33 13.70 -56.96
CA GLY A 19 -26.60 13.33 -55.74
C GLY A 19 -25.73 12.08 -55.89
N HIS A 20 -25.31 11.74 -57.11
CA HIS A 20 -24.43 10.61 -57.43
C HIS A 20 -22.96 11.01 -57.47
N GLY A 21 -22.60 12.27 -57.76
CA GLY A 21 -21.20 12.72 -57.75
C GLY A 21 -20.61 12.77 -56.33
N LEU A 22 -21.33 13.41 -55.40
CA LEU A 22 -20.90 13.47 -53.99
C LEU A 22 -21.01 12.11 -53.29
N ARG A 23 -22.04 11.31 -53.59
CA ARG A 23 -22.16 9.95 -53.04
C ARG A 23 -21.09 9.03 -53.61
N SER A 24 -20.74 9.11 -54.89
CA SER A 24 -19.65 8.30 -55.47
C SER A 24 -18.29 8.65 -54.85
N ILE A 25 -18.01 9.94 -54.63
CA ILE A 25 -16.76 10.36 -53.99
C ILE A 25 -16.72 9.97 -52.51
N LEU A 26 -17.81 10.13 -51.75
CA LEU A 26 -17.87 9.64 -50.36
C LEU A 26 -17.88 8.12 -50.26
N SER A 27 -18.53 7.40 -51.17
CA SER A 27 -18.52 5.93 -51.23
C SER A 27 -17.15 5.39 -51.60
N THR A 28 -16.41 6.07 -52.49
CA THR A 28 -15.05 5.66 -52.87
C THR A 28 -14.06 6.04 -51.77
N LEU A 29 -14.24 7.16 -51.08
CA LEU A 29 -13.44 7.50 -49.89
C LEU A 29 -13.75 6.55 -48.73
N LEU A 30 -15.01 6.17 -48.50
CA LEU A 30 -15.38 5.16 -47.51
C LEU A 30 -14.84 3.79 -47.92
N VAL A 31 -14.93 3.38 -49.19
CA VAL A 31 -14.40 2.09 -49.65
C VAL A 31 -12.87 2.08 -49.62
N ILE A 32 -12.18 3.21 -49.84
CA ILE A 32 -10.72 3.32 -49.67
C ILE A 32 -10.32 3.42 -48.19
N LEU A 33 -11.11 4.06 -47.33
CA LEU A 33 -10.91 4.04 -45.87
C LEU A 33 -11.26 2.68 -45.27
N SER A 34 -12.25 1.97 -45.85
CA SER A 34 -12.63 0.61 -45.48
C SER A 34 -11.68 -0.41 -46.07
N LEU A 35 -11.15 -0.22 -47.28
CA LEU A 35 -10.06 -1.04 -47.85
C LEU A 35 -8.72 -0.69 -47.23
N ALA A 36 -8.47 0.53 -46.76
CA ALA A 36 -7.31 0.83 -45.93
C ALA A 36 -7.47 0.23 -44.54
N ALA A 37 -8.68 0.22 -43.97
CA ALA A 37 -9.00 -0.51 -42.75
C ALA A 37 -9.03 -2.05 -42.92
N LEU A 38 -9.33 -2.55 -44.13
CA LEU A 38 -9.34 -3.98 -44.50
C LEU A 38 -7.98 -4.48 -45.05
N LEU A 39 -7.13 -3.60 -45.58
CA LEU A 39 -5.72 -3.89 -45.92
C LEU A 39 -4.76 -3.58 -44.76
N LEU A 40 -5.24 -2.95 -43.68
CA LEU A 40 -4.59 -2.96 -42.36
C LEU A 40 -5.03 -4.16 -41.51
N THR A 41 -5.88 -5.05 -42.03
CA THR A 41 -6.34 -6.27 -41.34
C THR A 41 -6.21 -7.50 -42.25
N SER A 42 -4.98 -7.98 -42.44
CA SER A 42 -4.67 -9.39 -42.67
C SER A 42 -3.16 -9.60 -42.84
N LEU A 43 -2.43 -9.42 -41.74
CA LEU A 43 -1.20 -10.19 -41.51
C LEU A 43 -1.41 -10.89 -40.18
N ALA A 44 -1.56 -12.21 -40.25
CA ALA A 44 -1.82 -13.10 -39.13
C ALA A 44 -0.63 -13.08 -38.16
N THR A 45 -0.89 -12.82 -36.89
CA THR A 45 0.11 -12.79 -35.80
C THR A 45 -0.38 -13.67 -34.65
N THR A 46 0.56 -14.31 -33.96
CA THR A 46 0.33 -15.42 -33.02
C THR A 46 1.08 -15.16 -31.71
N VAL A 47 0.47 -15.49 -30.56
CA VAL A 47 0.98 -15.26 -29.20
C VAL A 47 1.27 -16.58 -28.44
N ALA A 48 2.21 -16.57 -27.48
CA ALA A 48 2.63 -17.66 -26.57
C ALA A 48 3.25 -16.98 -25.34
N TYR A 49 2.82 -17.35 -24.11
CA TYR A 49 3.18 -16.82 -22.78
C TYR A 49 2.42 -15.58 -22.27
N ASP A 50 1.44 -15.75 -21.38
CA ASP A 50 0.78 -14.69 -20.58
C ASP A 50 0.19 -15.34 -19.33
N GLU A 51 0.35 -14.71 -18.16
CA GLU A 51 -0.33 -15.07 -16.91
C GLU A 51 -0.88 -13.79 -16.25
N GLU A 52 -1.29 -12.85 -17.08
CA GLU A 52 -2.09 -11.67 -16.76
C GLU A 52 -1.28 -10.43 -16.34
N GLY A 53 -1.94 -9.27 -16.38
CA GLY A 53 -1.39 -7.97 -16.01
C GLY A 53 -1.19 -7.85 -14.51
N ILE A 54 -0.31 -8.67 -13.93
CA ILE A 54 -0.05 -8.79 -12.50
C ILE A 54 0.49 -7.46 -11.97
N PRO A 55 -0.27 -6.74 -11.13
CA PRO A 55 0.26 -5.57 -10.44
C PRO A 55 1.29 -6.03 -9.41
N PHE A 56 2.43 -5.35 -9.37
CA PHE A 56 3.48 -5.65 -8.40
C PHE A 56 3.03 -5.32 -6.97
N TYR A 57 3.06 -6.30 -6.08
CA TYR A 57 2.89 -6.09 -4.64
C TYR A 57 4.26 -5.88 -4.00
N ASP A 58 4.49 -4.75 -3.35
CA ASP A 58 5.75 -4.51 -2.62
C ASP A 58 5.67 -5.09 -1.19
N PRO A 59 6.32 -6.23 -0.90
CA PRO A 59 6.31 -6.82 0.43
C PRO A 59 7.27 -6.10 1.40
N LEU A 60 8.17 -5.25 0.90
CA LEU A 60 9.09 -4.45 1.71
C LEU A 60 8.49 -3.09 2.09
N SER A 61 7.42 -2.66 1.42
CA SER A 61 6.68 -1.47 1.81
C SER A 61 5.82 -1.77 3.05
N PRO A 62 6.10 -1.17 4.22
CA PRO A 62 5.33 -1.42 5.43
C PRO A 62 3.90 -0.88 5.36
N THR A 63 3.60 -0.02 4.37
CA THR A 63 2.26 0.52 4.12
C THR A 63 1.55 -0.16 2.95
N HIS A 64 2.19 -1.14 2.28
CA HIS A 64 1.67 -1.91 1.14
C HIS A 64 0.77 -1.09 0.21
N PRO A 65 1.31 -0.33 -0.76
CA PRO A 65 0.50 0.62 -1.52
C PRO A 65 -0.75 -0.04 -2.10
N GLU A 66 -1.91 0.53 -1.75
CA GLU A 66 -3.21 0.20 -2.33
C GLU A 66 -3.18 0.55 -3.83
N ASN A 67 -2.99 -0.46 -4.67
CA ASN A 67 -3.58 -0.47 -6.00
C ASN A 67 -4.43 -1.73 -6.08
N ALA A 68 -5.68 -1.52 -5.65
CA ALA A 68 -6.68 -2.49 -5.23
C ALA A 68 -7.52 -3.07 -6.39
N GLU A 69 -6.86 -3.57 -7.43
CA GLU A 69 -7.45 -4.53 -8.38
C GLU A 69 -6.32 -5.50 -8.76
N GLN A 70 -6.11 -6.56 -7.96
CA GLN A 70 -4.98 -7.49 -8.07
C GLN A 70 -5.48 -8.90 -8.31
N GLU A 71 -5.31 -9.46 -9.51
CA GLU A 71 -6.05 -10.68 -9.89
C GLU A 71 -5.34 -12.01 -9.60
N VAL A 72 -4.09 -12.04 -9.08
CA VAL A 72 -3.32 -13.30 -8.98
C VAL A 72 -2.66 -13.54 -7.61
N SER A 73 -2.90 -14.73 -7.04
CA SER A 73 -2.20 -15.33 -5.89
C SER A 73 -1.90 -16.81 -6.21
N SER A 74 -0.65 -17.11 -6.58
CA SER A 74 -0.16 -18.49 -6.84
C SER A 74 0.61 -19.09 -5.65
N ILE A 75 1.00 -20.36 -5.75
CA ILE A 75 1.81 -21.07 -4.75
C ILE A 75 3.22 -20.46 -4.58
N HIS A 76 3.71 -19.69 -5.55
CA HIS A 76 5.03 -19.06 -5.57
C HIS A 76 5.00 -17.52 -5.46
N PHE A 77 3.84 -16.93 -5.13
CA PHE A 77 3.74 -15.50 -4.77
C PHE A 77 3.47 -15.32 -3.27
N ASP A 78 2.21 -15.25 -2.84
CA ASP A 78 1.82 -14.86 -1.48
C ASP A 78 2.26 -15.84 -0.39
N LEU A 79 2.30 -17.14 -0.74
CA LEU A 79 2.62 -18.19 0.22
C LEU A 79 4.10 -18.25 0.60
N VAL A 80 5.00 -17.80 -0.28
CA VAL A 80 6.45 -17.91 -0.10
C VAL A 80 6.93 -17.16 1.15
N SER A 81 6.38 -15.96 1.40
CA SER A 81 6.69 -15.18 2.60
C SER A 81 6.25 -15.88 3.88
N ALA A 82 5.01 -16.40 3.90
CA ALA A 82 4.46 -17.13 5.03
C ALA A 82 5.28 -18.39 5.35
N LEU A 83 5.72 -19.12 4.32
CA LEU A 83 6.57 -20.30 4.47
C LEU A 83 7.99 -19.96 4.90
N ALA A 84 8.57 -18.84 4.46
CA ALA A 84 9.84 -18.33 4.99
C ALA A 84 9.73 -17.98 6.48
N LEU A 85 8.62 -17.33 6.86
CA LEU A 85 8.23 -17.08 8.24
C LEU A 85 7.88 -18.34 9.02
N ALA A 86 7.66 -19.49 8.39
CA ALA A 86 7.52 -20.80 9.05
C ALA A 86 8.84 -21.61 9.11
N ALA A 87 9.78 -21.34 8.18
CA ALA A 87 11.12 -21.95 8.12
C ALA A 87 12.22 -21.31 8.98
N GLY A 88 12.24 -20.00 9.15
CA GLY A 88 13.02 -19.40 10.25
C GLY A 88 13.28 -17.90 10.09
N PHE A 89 12.99 -17.39 8.90
CA PHE A 89 13.40 -16.08 8.45
C PHE A 89 12.69 -14.97 9.21
N SER A 90 13.35 -13.80 9.27
CA SER A 90 12.73 -12.55 9.71
C SER A 90 11.70 -12.09 8.68
N GLU A 91 10.85 -11.14 9.07
CA GLU A 91 9.87 -10.48 8.21
C GLU A 91 10.53 -9.82 7.00
N GLU A 92 11.69 -9.18 7.17
CA GLU A 92 12.46 -8.56 6.08
C GLU A 92 13.10 -9.60 5.14
N ASP A 93 13.66 -10.68 5.68
CA ASP A 93 14.20 -11.77 4.87
C ASP A 93 13.06 -12.45 4.07
N ALA A 94 11.91 -12.71 4.71
CA ALA A 94 10.74 -13.30 4.07
C ALA A 94 10.15 -12.40 2.97
N ALA A 95 10.03 -11.09 3.22
CA ALA A 95 9.62 -10.11 2.23
C ALA A 95 10.62 -10.02 1.06
N THR A 96 11.93 -10.11 1.32
CA THR A 96 12.95 -10.15 0.25
C THR A 96 12.79 -11.40 -0.62
N ILE A 97 12.56 -12.57 -0.01
CA ILE A 97 12.34 -13.83 -0.75
C ILE A 97 11.08 -13.68 -1.62
N GLN A 98 9.97 -13.20 -1.04
CA GLN A 98 8.73 -12.97 -1.77
C GLN A 98 8.96 -12.01 -2.94
N LEU A 99 9.56 -10.85 -2.69
CA LEU A 99 9.87 -9.82 -3.70
C LEU A 99 10.54 -10.43 -4.94
N TYR A 100 11.63 -11.16 -4.76
CA TYR A 100 12.37 -11.73 -5.89
C TYR A 100 11.66 -12.94 -6.52
N SER A 101 10.80 -13.62 -5.77
CA SER A 101 9.84 -14.57 -6.36
C SER A 101 8.92 -13.82 -7.33
N GLN A 102 8.30 -12.70 -6.92
CA GLN A 102 7.38 -11.93 -7.78
C GLN A 102 8.09 -11.31 -8.99
N LEU A 103 9.28 -10.73 -8.79
CA LEU A 103 10.06 -10.11 -9.87
C LEU A 103 10.47 -11.10 -10.96
N THR A 104 10.51 -12.40 -10.64
CA THR A 104 10.85 -13.43 -11.63
C THR A 104 9.86 -13.40 -12.78
N ASP A 105 8.59 -13.08 -12.50
CA ASP A 105 7.49 -13.10 -13.47
C ASP A 105 6.95 -11.73 -13.89
N SER A 106 7.56 -10.64 -13.40
CA SER A 106 7.04 -9.31 -13.67
C SER A 106 7.08 -8.97 -15.18
N SER A 107 5.90 -8.70 -15.76
CA SER A 107 5.73 -8.29 -17.15
C SER A 107 5.91 -6.77 -17.32
N VAL A 108 5.43 -5.95 -16.38
CA VAL A 108 5.56 -4.47 -16.45
C VAL A 108 6.04 -3.88 -15.11
N LEU A 109 7.32 -3.57 -15.01
CA LEU A 109 7.84 -2.68 -13.96
C LEU A 109 7.86 -1.25 -14.48
N SER A 110 7.16 -0.33 -13.79
CA SER A 110 7.09 1.07 -14.21
C SER A 110 8.48 1.70 -14.28
N THR A 111 8.85 2.23 -15.45
CA THR A 111 10.13 2.93 -15.65
C THR A 111 10.32 4.18 -14.79
N THR A 112 9.25 4.68 -14.14
CA THR A 112 9.29 5.86 -13.26
C THR A 112 9.48 5.51 -11.78
N GLU A 113 9.30 4.24 -11.38
CA GLU A 113 9.46 3.75 -10.00
C GLU A 113 10.48 2.59 -9.95
N THR A 114 11.75 2.92 -10.19
CA THR A 114 12.84 1.93 -10.28
C THR A 114 13.45 1.60 -8.92
N THR A 115 12.64 1.17 -7.95
CA THR A 115 13.17 0.69 -6.67
C THR A 115 13.71 -0.75 -6.79
N TYR A 116 13.13 -1.57 -7.69
CA TYR A 116 13.47 -2.99 -7.81
C TYR A 116 13.79 -3.38 -9.26
N ASN A 117 15.05 -3.70 -9.54
CA ASN A 117 15.53 -4.24 -10.82
C ASN A 117 16.67 -5.24 -10.56
N PHE A 118 16.84 -6.21 -11.45
CA PHE A 118 17.98 -7.12 -11.42
C PHE A 118 19.26 -6.47 -11.96
N ASP A 119 19.20 -5.37 -12.70
CA ASP A 119 20.37 -4.66 -13.27
C ASP A 119 21.25 -5.52 -14.21
N ALA A 120 20.69 -6.53 -14.88
CA ALA A 120 21.42 -7.27 -15.91
C ALA A 120 21.72 -6.36 -17.12
N THR A 121 22.90 -6.51 -17.71
CA THR A 121 23.37 -5.65 -18.81
C THR A 121 23.74 -6.43 -20.08
N SER A 122 23.84 -7.76 -19.98
CA SER A 122 24.24 -8.64 -21.06
C SER A 122 23.25 -9.78 -21.25
N TRP A 123 22.82 -9.98 -22.50
CA TRP A 123 21.95 -11.09 -22.89
C TRP A 123 22.59 -11.87 -24.04
N PRO A 124 22.41 -13.20 -24.07
CA PRO A 124 22.85 -14.02 -25.19
C PRO A 124 22.15 -13.54 -26.46
N GLN A 125 22.89 -13.54 -27.58
CA GLN A 125 22.35 -13.13 -28.87
C GLN A 125 21.97 -14.38 -29.66
N ALA A 126 20.83 -14.32 -30.33
CA ALA A 126 20.42 -15.38 -31.23
C ALA A 126 21.48 -15.57 -32.34
N PRO A 127 21.93 -16.81 -32.61
CA PRO A 127 22.73 -17.06 -33.80
C PRO A 127 21.90 -16.77 -35.06
N SER A 128 22.55 -16.55 -36.21
CA SER A 128 21.81 -16.59 -37.47
C SER A 128 21.25 -17.99 -37.67
N VAL A 129 19.99 -18.11 -38.11
CA VAL A 129 19.40 -19.42 -38.39
C VAL A 129 20.17 -20.20 -39.45
N GLN A 130 20.91 -19.52 -40.34
CA GLN A 130 21.73 -20.19 -41.36
C GLN A 130 22.96 -20.90 -40.79
N ASP A 131 23.41 -20.49 -39.61
CA ASP A 131 24.55 -21.10 -38.89
C ASP A 131 24.11 -22.25 -37.97
N VAL A 132 22.79 -22.44 -37.78
CA VAL A 132 22.24 -23.52 -36.96
C VAL A 132 22.34 -24.86 -37.72
N PRO A 133 22.87 -25.93 -37.09
CA PRO A 133 22.88 -27.27 -37.68
C PRO A 133 21.46 -27.80 -37.89
N ALA A 134 21.25 -28.50 -39.01
CA ALA A 134 19.98 -29.18 -39.25
C ALA A 134 19.71 -30.24 -38.17
N SER A 135 18.51 -30.22 -37.61
CA SER A 135 18.03 -31.12 -36.56
C SER A 135 16.56 -31.44 -36.79
N GLU A 136 15.96 -32.28 -35.94
CA GLU A 136 14.52 -32.56 -36.00
C GLU A 136 13.68 -31.30 -35.74
N ASP A 137 14.09 -30.49 -34.76
CA ASP A 137 13.43 -29.23 -34.42
C ASP A 137 13.83 -28.07 -35.34
N CYS A 138 14.83 -28.25 -36.19
CA CYS A 138 15.27 -27.29 -37.20
C CYS A 138 15.68 -28.02 -38.49
N PRO A 139 14.74 -28.53 -39.29
CA PRO A 139 15.05 -29.44 -40.39
C PRO A 139 15.61 -28.75 -41.63
N SER A 140 15.41 -27.43 -41.80
CA SER A 140 15.84 -26.70 -43.00
C SER A 140 16.35 -25.28 -42.70
N PRO A 141 17.38 -25.12 -41.84
CA PRO A 141 17.88 -23.82 -41.39
C PRO A 141 18.29 -22.89 -42.54
N GLN A 142 18.78 -23.45 -43.65
CA GLN A 142 19.22 -22.67 -44.82
C GLN A 142 18.06 -22.00 -45.57
N THR A 143 16.83 -22.47 -45.38
CA THR A 143 15.63 -21.91 -46.01
C THR A 143 14.67 -21.29 -45.02
N THR A 144 14.94 -21.42 -43.71
CA THR A 144 14.16 -20.77 -42.66
C THR A 144 14.45 -19.27 -42.63
N THR A 145 13.42 -18.45 -42.45
CA THR A 145 13.56 -17.00 -42.31
C THR A 145 14.31 -16.67 -41.02
N ASP A 146 15.29 -15.78 -41.12
CA ASP A 146 16.11 -15.31 -39.99
C ASP A 146 15.38 -14.24 -39.18
N SER A 147 14.27 -14.65 -38.56
CA SER A 147 13.45 -13.79 -37.72
C SER A 147 13.21 -14.53 -36.41
N VAL A 148 13.89 -14.05 -35.36
CA VAL A 148 13.78 -14.59 -34.00
C VAL A 148 12.41 -14.21 -33.45
N THR A 149 11.61 -15.22 -33.14
CA THR A 149 10.27 -15.04 -32.59
C THR A 149 10.20 -15.45 -31.11
N MET A 150 11.17 -16.20 -30.61
CA MET A 150 11.28 -16.58 -29.19
C MET A 150 12.72 -16.41 -28.70
N GLY A 151 12.86 -16.02 -27.43
CA GLY A 151 14.15 -15.85 -26.75
C GLY A 151 14.85 -14.54 -27.07
N GLY A 152 14.30 -13.73 -27.99
CA GLY A 152 14.84 -12.42 -28.36
C GLY A 152 14.82 -11.42 -27.22
N THR A 153 15.72 -10.43 -27.26
CA THR A 153 15.72 -9.32 -26.29
C THR A 153 14.75 -8.20 -26.65
N THR A 154 14.14 -8.23 -27.85
CA THR A 154 13.26 -7.18 -28.37
C THR A 154 11.91 -7.14 -27.68
N LEU A 155 11.54 -8.21 -26.97
CA LEU A 155 10.28 -8.37 -26.24
C LEU A 155 10.48 -8.34 -24.72
N VAL A 156 11.69 -8.02 -24.24
CA VAL A 156 11.95 -7.89 -22.80
C VAL A 156 11.33 -6.58 -22.32
N GLU A 157 10.24 -6.70 -21.56
CA GLU A 157 9.41 -5.57 -21.10
C GLU A 157 9.99 -4.89 -19.84
N CYS A 158 10.89 -5.55 -19.13
CA CYS A 158 11.67 -4.98 -18.02
C CYS A 158 13.16 -4.87 -18.38
N PRO A 159 13.67 -3.66 -18.70
CA PRO A 159 15.09 -3.45 -18.94
C PRO A 159 15.94 -3.84 -17.73
N GLY A 160 16.77 -4.89 -17.87
CA GLY A 160 17.60 -5.42 -16.79
C GLY A 160 17.08 -6.71 -16.14
N CYS A 161 15.84 -7.12 -16.42
CA CYS A 161 15.31 -8.41 -15.95
C CYS A 161 15.81 -9.57 -16.81
N PHE A 162 16.70 -10.41 -16.27
CA PHE A 162 17.19 -11.61 -16.96
C PHE A 162 16.22 -12.80 -16.87
N THR A 163 15.33 -12.80 -15.87
CA THR A 163 14.31 -13.84 -15.68
C THR A 163 13.08 -13.65 -16.56
N SER A 164 12.99 -12.52 -17.28
CA SER A 164 11.80 -12.17 -18.07
C SER A 164 11.33 -13.35 -18.92
N ARG A 165 10.04 -13.64 -18.79
CA ARG A 165 9.29 -14.65 -19.55
C ARG A 165 9.49 -14.54 -21.07
N TRP A 166 9.65 -13.32 -21.57
CA TRP A 166 9.86 -13.00 -22.98
C TRP A 166 11.33 -12.96 -23.41
N GLY A 167 12.23 -12.98 -22.43
CA GLY A 167 13.66 -12.94 -22.64
C GLY A 167 14.26 -14.29 -23.05
N PRO A 168 15.58 -14.32 -23.31
CA PRO A 168 16.28 -15.53 -23.71
C PRO A 168 16.15 -16.71 -22.74
N TYR A 169 15.96 -16.42 -21.46
CA TYR A 169 15.88 -17.42 -20.40
C TYR A 169 14.43 -17.74 -19.97
N GLY A 170 13.41 -17.27 -20.70
CA GLY A 170 12.02 -17.42 -20.30
C GLY A 170 11.62 -18.87 -19.98
N VAL A 171 11.83 -19.80 -20.92
CA VAL A 171 11.56 -21.24 -20.70
C VAL A 171 12.33 -21.80 -19.50
N PHE A 172 13.57 -21.36 -19.32
CA PHE A 172 14.46 -21.86 -18.27
C PHE A 172 13.96 -21.49 -16.87
N PHE A 173 13.32 -20.33 -16.68
CA PHE A 173 12.74 -19.96 -15.39
C PHE A 173 11.27 -20.36 -15.24
N HIS A 174 10.50 -20.40 -16.33
CA HIS A 174 9.03 -20.48 -16.23
C HIS A 174 8.39 -21.81 -16.63
N MET A 175 9.12 -22.71 -17.27
CA MET A 175 8.69 -24.10 -17.45
C MET A 175 9.87 -25.07 -17.31
N PRO A 176 10.64 -25.01 -16.21
CA PRO A 176 11.82 -25.84 -16.06
C PRO A 176 11.45 -27.30 -15.79
N HIS A 177 12.16 -28.21 -16.43
CA HIS A 177 12.16 -29.61 -16.07
C HIS A 177 12.94 -29.82 -14.76
N ASP A 178 12.50 -30.80 -13.96
CA ASP A 178 13.24 -31.24 -12.78
C ASP A 178 14.44 -32.11 -13.19
N ASN A 179 15.51 -31.44 -13.64
CA ASN A 179 16.77 -32.07 -14.01
C ASN A 179 17.98 -31.18 -13.66
N PRO A 180 19.22 -31.72 -13.68
CA PRO A 180 20.42 -30.96 -13.33
C PRO A 180 20.75 -29.76 -14.24
N GLN A 181 20.18 -29.69 -15.45
CA GLN A 181 20.48 -28.66 -16.46
C GLN A 181 19.47 -27.50 -16.46
N GLU A 182 18.34 -27.64 -15.76
CA GLU A 182 17.27 -26.64 -15.66
C GLU A 182 17.01 -26.30 -14.19
N LEU A 183 15.96 -26.86 -13.58
CA LEU A 183 15.61 -26.55 -12.19
C LEU A 183 16.77 -26.84 -11.21
N GLY A 184 17.54 -27.91 -11.45
CA GLY A 184 18.72 -28.26 -10.67
C GLY A 184 19.87 -27.25 -10.80
N ALA A 185 20.02 -26.60 -11.96
CA ALA A 185 21.01 -25.55 -12.16
C ALA A 185 20.62 -24.26 -11.42
N ILE A 186 19.33 -23.90 -11.46
CA ILE A 186 18.77 -22.77 -10.70
C ILE A 186 18.94 -23.02 -9.19
N ARG A 187 18.58 -24.22 -8.71
CA ARG A 187 18.76 -24.63 -7.32
C ARG A 187 20.22 -24.52 -6.88
N ALA A 188 21.16 -25.11 -7.61
CA ALA A 188 22.57 -25.11 -7.23
C ALA A 188 23.13 -23.68 -7.12
N TRP A 189 22.71 -22.78 -8.02
CA TRP A 189 23.08 -21.37 -7.98
C TRP A 189 22.44 -20.62 -6.80
N ALA A 190 21.13 -20.83 -6.58
CA ALA A 190 20.39 -20.22 -5.48
C ALA A 190 20.92 -20.66 -4.11
N MET A 191 21.35 -21.92 -3.99
CA MET A 191 21.97 -22.49 -2.79
C MET A 191 23.44 -22.05 -2.61
N GLY A 192 24.03 -21.36 -3.58
CA GLY A 192 25.45 -20.94 -3.54
C GLY A 192 26.44 -22.11 -3.72
N GLU A 193 25.98 -23.26 -4.20
CA GLU A 193 26.81 -24.43 -4.50
C GLU A 193 27.71 -24.17 -5.72
N VAL A 194 27.25 -23.30 -6.62
CA VAL A 194 28.00 -22.79 -7.78
C VAL A 194 28.06 -21.27 -7.78
N SER A 195 29.18 -20.71 -8.26
CA SER A 195 29.41 -19.26 -8.26
C SER A 195 28.77 -18.53 -9.45
N LYS A 196 28.17 -19.26 -10.39
CA LYS A 196 27.60 -18.74 -11.63
C LYS A 196 26.40 -19.58 -12.05
N LEU A 197 25.39 -18.93 -12.63
CA LEU A 197 24.25 -19.61 -13.19
C LEU A 197 24.57 -20.08 -14.61
N THR A 198 24.52 -21.40 -14.82
CA THR A 198 24.51 -22.00 -16.15
C THR A 198 23.07 -22.13 -16.62
N ALA A 199 22.70 -21.43 -17.68
CA ALA A 199 21.32 -21.32 -18.14
C ALA A 199 21.14 -21.86 -19.56
N GLN A 200 20.02 -22.55 -19.80
CA GLN A 200 19.61 -22.90 -21.16
C GLN A 200 18.84 -21.76 -21.80
N VAL A 201 19.09 -21.56 -23.08
CA VAL A 201 18.42 -20.56 -23.92
C VAL A 201 17.77 -21.30 -25.07
N THR A 202 16.50 -21.01 -25.32
CA THR A 202 15.75 -21.55 -26.46
C THR A 202 15.42 -20.44 -27.43
N TRP A 203 15.85 -20.60 -28.68
CA TRP A 203 15.56 -19.69 -29.79
C TRP A 203 14.56 -20.32 -30.74
N GLY A 204 13.57 -19.54 -31.17
CA GLY A 204 12.62 -19.92 -32.22
C GLY A 204 12.73 -19.00 -33.42
N TYR A 205 12.69 -19.57 -34.63
CA TYR A 205 12.75 -18.84 -35.90
C TYR A 205 11.53 -19.15 -36.77
N SER A 206 10.87 -18.09 -37.23
CA SER A 206 9.69 -18.21 -38.10
C SER A 206 9.55 -17.07 -39.10
N SER A 207 8.86 -17.34 -40.21
CA SER A 207 8.42 -16.33 -41.17
C SER A 207 7.07 -15.68 -40.82
N THR A 208 6.30 -16.26 -39.89
CA THR A 208 4.98 -15.77 -39.46
C THR A 208 5.10 -14.99 -38.15
N VAL A 209 5.35 -13.69 -38.31
CA VAL A 209 5.13 -12.49 -37.44
C VAL A 209 5.57 -12.52 -35.94
N PRO A 210 6.14 -11.41 -35.41
CA PRO A 210 6.52 -11.27 -34.00
C PRO A 210 5.32 -11.26 -33.05
N PHE A 211 5.52 -11.83 -31.85
CA PHE A 211 4.59 -11.81 -30.72
C PHE A 211 4.33 -10.35 -30.27
N THR A 212 3.07 -9.90 -30.17
CA THR A 212 2.71 -8.55 -29.67
C THR A 212 1.45 -8.55 -28.81
N TRP A 213 1.43 -7.64 -27.82
CA TRP A 213 0.48 -7.44 -26.71
C TRP A 213 -0.71 -6.53 -27.11
N GLU A 214 -1.89 -7.06 -27.47
CA GLU A 214 -3.14 -6.26 -27.45
C GLU A 214 -4.35 -7.08 -26.94
N PRO A 215 -5.23 -6.49 -26.10
CA PRO A 215 -6.20 -7.23 -25.30
C PRO A 215 -7.55 -7.36 -26.01
N LEU A 216 -7.74 -8.36 -26.88
CA LEU A 216 -9.09 -8.74 -27.33
C LEU A 216 -9.20 -10.26 -27.59
N TYR A 217 -9.78 -10.96 -26.62
CA TYR A 217 -10.25 -12.35 -26.60
C TYR A 217 -11.07 -12.75 -27.84
N THR A 218 -10.43 -13.03 -28.98
CA THR A 218 -11.08 -13.77 -30.08
C THR A 218 -10.26 -14.99 -30.45
N ILE A 219 -10.84 -16.16 -30.15
CA ILE A 219 -10.33 -17.54 -30.27
C ILE A 219 -9.87 -17.93 -31.70
N ALA A 220 -9.84 -17.01 -32.66
CA ALA A 220 -9.67 -17.32 -34.07
C ALA A 220 -8.22 -17.34 -34.59
N ASN A 221 -7.21 -16.78 -33.88
CA ASN A 221 -5.87 -16.57 -34.46
C ASN A 221 -4.67 -16.89 -33.54
N VAL A 222 -4.79 -17.76 -32.53
CA VAL A 222 -3.61 -18.21 -31.77
C VAL A 222 -3.10 -19.51 -32.41
N ALA A 223 -1.97 -19.46 -33.11
CA ALA A 223 -1.35 -20.66 -33.67
C ALA A 223 -0.48 -21.33 -32.60
N ASN A 224 -0.50 -22.66 -32.58
CA ASN A 224 0.38 -23.45 -31.75
C ASN A 224 1.85 -23.14 -32.10
N ILE A 225 2.68 -22.79 -31.12
CA ILE A 225 4.08 -22.36 -31.35
C ILE A 225 4.92 -23.41 -32.08
N TYR A 226 4.63 -24.70 -31.85
CA TYR A 226 5.31 -25.80 -32.54
C TYR A 226 4.86 -25.95 -34.00
N GLU A 227 3.66 -25.47 -34.35
CA GLU A 227 3.16 -25.47 -35.73
C GLU A 227 3.59 -24.20 -36.49
N ALA A 228 3.70 -23.08 -35.76
CA ALA A 228 4.02 -21.77 -36.33
C ALA A 228 5.53 -21.50 -36.46
N THR A 229 6.38 -22.26 -35.78
CA THR A 229 7.83 -22.05 -35.79
C THR A 229 8.52 -23.13 -36.62
N ALA A 230 9.37 -22.71 -37.56
CA ALA A 230 10.01 -23.61 -38.51
C ALA A 230 11.35 -24.17 -38.04
N CYS A 231 11.96 -23.55 -37.03
CA CYS A 231 13.24 -23.96 -36.48
C CYS A 231 13.35 -23.54 -35.01
N PHE A 232 13.69 -24.49 -34.15
CA PHE A 232 14.16 -24.22 -32.78
C PHE A 232 15.60 -24.64 -32.61
N THR A 233 16.32 -23.92 -31.76
CA THR A 233 17.66 -24.33 -31.31
C THR A 233 17.86 -23.95 -29.86
N LYS A 234 18.65 -24.77 -29.16
CA LYS A 234 19.03 -24.53 -27.77
C LYS A 234 20.51 -24.22 -27.67
N THR A 235 20.88 -23.37 -26.74
CA THR A 235 22.28 -23.12 -26.38
C THR A 235 22.41 -22.99 -24.88
N THR A 236 23.53 -23.48 -24.35
CA THR A 236 23.89 -23.31 -22.94
C THR A 236 24.78 -22.09 -22.78
N VAL A 237 24.43 -21.25 -21.82
CA VAL A 237 25.24 -20.11 -21.38
C VAL A 237 25.84 -20.45 -20.02
N ASP A 238 27.15 -20.70 -19.97
CA ASP A 238 27.84 -21.14 -18.75
C ASP A 238 27.84 -20.10 -17.62
N ALA A 239 27.62 -18.83 -17.95
CA ALA A 239 27.64 -17.71 -17.03
C ALA A 239 26.61 -16.66 -17.45
N ALA A 240 25.33 -16.89 -17.14
CA ALA A 240 24.28 -15.90 -17.36
C ALA A 240 24.56 -14.63 -16.55
N ASP A 241 24.32 -13.46 -17.15
CA ASP A 241 24.36 -12.18 -16.43
C ASP A 241 23.13 -12.09 -15.52
N THR A 242 23.35 -12.21 -14.22
CA THR A 242 22.32 -12.16 -13.17
C THR A 242 22.24 -10.76 -12.53
N GLY A 243 22.98 -9.79 -13.10
CA GLY A 243 23.03 -8.41 -12.65
C GLY A 243 23.46 -8.28 -11.18
N SER A 244 22.61 -7.66 -10.36
CA SER A 244 22.82 -7.43 -8.93
C SER A 244 22.64 -8.69 -8.08
N VAL A 245 21.94 -9.72 -8.57
CA VAL A 245 21.64 -10.93 -7.81
C VAL A 245 22.85 -11.85 -7.73
N GLN A 246 23.33 -12.10 -6.51
CA GLN A 246 24.48 -12.97 -6.27
C GLN A 246 24.05 -14.40 -5.93
N PRO A 247 24.84 -15.43 -6.30
CA PRO A 247 24.60 -16.81 -5.88
C PRO A 247 24.51 -16.93 -4.36
N GLY A 248 23.66 -17.82 -3.86
CA GLY A 248 23.51 -18.06 -2.41
C GLY A 248 22.77 -16.97 -1.64
N THR A 249 22.20 -15.95 -2.30
CA THR A 249 21.44 -14.87 -1.64
C THR A 249 19.94 -15.20 -1.55
N LEU A 250 19.20 -14.44 -0.73
CA LEU A 250 17.73 -14.56 -0.66
C LEU A 250 17.05 -14.18 -1.97
N ALA A 251 17.62 -13.23 -2.70
CA ALA A 251 17.15 -12.88 -4.03
C ALA A 251 17.24 -14.09 -4.98
N ALA A 252 18.38 -14.79 -4.98
CA ALA A 252 18.55 -16.01 -5.77
C ALA A 252 17.61 -17.15 -5.30
N LEU A 253 17.36 -17.25 -3.98
CA LEU A 253 16.36 -18.17 -3.44
C LEU A 253 14.95 -17.84 -3.94
N GLY A 254 14.51 -16.59 -3.88
CA GLY A 254 13.20 -16.17 -4.40
C GLY A 254 12.99 -16.57 -5.85
N ILE A 255 13.98 -16.34 -6.72
CA ILE A 255 13.94 -16.75 -8.13
C ILE A 255 13.83 -18.28 -8.28
N TYR A 256 14.56 -19.04 -7.45
CA TYR A 256 14.46 -20.49 -7.46
C TYR A 256 13.09 -20.98 -7.00
N LEU A 257 12.50 -20.38 -5.97
CA LEU A 257 11.18 -20.76 -5.48
C LEU A 257 10.08 -20.46 -6.50
N HIS A 258 10.21 -19.36 -7.25
CA HIS A 258 9.37 -19.09 -8.41
C HIS A 258 9.48 -20.22 -9.45
N ALA A 259 10.69 -20.51 -9.92
CA ALA A 259 10.92 -21.55 -10.92
C ALA A 259 10.48 -22.95 -10.46
N LEU A 260 10.60 -23.24 -9.16
CA LEU A 260 10.09 -24.46 -8.54
C LEU A 260 8.56 -24.47 -8.52
N GLY A 261 7.92 -23.35 -8.21
CA GLY A 261 6.47 -23.19 -8.32
C GLY A 261 6.00 -23.45 -9.74
N ASP A 262 6.59 -22.77 -10.72
CA ASP A 262 6.30 -22.90 -12.14
C ASP A 262 6.48 -24.34 -12.64
N HIS A 263 7.50 -25.07 -12.17
CA HIS A 263 7.68 -26.50 -12.46
C HIS A 263 6.44 -27.32 -12.06
N TRP A 264 5.96 -27.13 -10.84
CA TRP A 264 4.81 -27.88 -10.32
C TRP A 264 3.51 -27.43 -10.98
N SER A 265 3.33 -26.13 -11.16
CA SER A 265 2.22 -25.53 -11.88
C SER A 265 2.08 -26.10 -13.30
N HIS A 266 3.19 -26.24 -14.02
CA HIS A 266 3.23 -26.69 -15.42
C HIS A 266 3.53 -28.17 -15.63
N GLN A 267 3.60 -28.99 -14.57
CA GLN A 267 4.14 -30.34 -14.65
C GLN A 267 3.43 -31.23 -15.69
N GLU A 268 2.10 -31.16 -15.77
CA GLU A 268 1.33 -31.91 -16.77
C GLU A 268 1.59 -31.43 -18.20
N CYS A 269 1.77 -30.12 -18.40
CA CYS A 269 2.16 -29.57 -19.70
C CYS A 269 3.55 -30.06 -20.09
N ILE A 270 4.50 -30.02 -19.15
CA ILE A 270 5.87 -30.51 -19.35
C ILE A 270 5.84 -31.97 -19.80
N GLN A 271 5.12 -32.83 -19.08
CA GLN A 271 4.97 -34.24 -19.44
C GLN A 271 4.29 -34.45 -20.80
N ALA A 272 3.27 -33.65 -21.13
CA ALA A 272 2.59 -33.72 -22.42
C ALA A 272 3.51 -33.30 -23.58
N ALA A 273 4.31 -32.24 -23.39
CA ALA A 273 5.30 -31.78 -24.35
C ALA A 273 6.39 -32.83 -24.59
N ASP A 274 6.94 -33.40 -23.52
CA ASP A 274 7.93 -34.49 -23.58
C ASP A 274 7.38 -35.72 -24.31
N ALA A 275 6.14 -36.11 -24.02
CA ALA A 275 5.50 -37.25 -24.68
C ALA A 275 5.23 -37.03 -26.17
N GLN A 276 5.33 -35.79 -26.65
CA GLN A 276 5.20 -35.40 -28.05
C GLN A 276 6.55 -34.99 -28.67
N ASP A 277 7.66 -35.33 -27.99
CA ASP A 277 9.04 -35.01 -28.37
C ASP A 277 9.21 -33.52 -28.72
N LYS A 278 8.55 -32.64 -27.94
CA LYS A 278 8.68 -31.19 -28.14
C LYS A 278 9.98 -30.68 -27.55
N PRO A 279 10.59 -29.64 -28.16
CA PRO A 279 11.86 -29.10 -27.69
C PRO A 279 11.75 -28.45 -26.30
N PHE A 280 10.57 -27.99 -25.89
CA PHE A 280 10.30 -27.39 -24.58
C PHE A 280 8.78 -27.41 -24.35
N ALA A 281 8.35 -27.25 -23.10
CA ALA A 281 6.94 -27.04 -22.76
C ALA A 281 6.56 -25.57 -22.96
N ALA A 282 5.34 -25.31 -23.43
CA ALA A 282 4.81 -23.97 -23.63
C ALA A 282 3.28 -24.00 -23.64
N HIS A 283 2.66 -22.89 -23.27
CA HIS A 283 1.23 -22.74 -23.54
C HIS A 283 0.95 -22.69 -25.03
N VAL A 284 0.01 -23.50 -25.48
CA VAL A 284 -0.38 -23.64 -26.88
C VAL A 284 -1.89 -23.64 -27.05
N THR A 285 -2.31 -23.26 -28.25
CA THR A 285 -3.68 -23.49 -28.68
C THR A 285 -3.87 -24.95 -29.07
N VAL A 286 -4.93 -25.55 -28.55
CA VAL A 286 -5.25 -26.97 -28.70
C VAL A 286 -6.58 -27.14 -29.43
N LYS A 287 -6.72 -28.23 -30.18
CA LYS A 287 -7.91 -28.49 -31.03
C LYS A 287 -9.10 -29.09 -30.27
N GLY A 288 -8.96 -29.28 -28.95
CA GLY A 288 -9.98 -29.80 -28.03
C GLY A 288 -9.41 -30.83 -27.04
N PRO A 289 -10.22 -31.44 -26.16
CA PRO A 289 -9.76 -32.33 -25.08
C PRO A 289 -9.03 -33.60 -25.50
N GLN A 290 -9.00 -33.92 -26.79
CA GLN A 290 -8.30 -35.07 -27.36
C GLN A 290 -6.92 -34.71 -27.92
N ASP A 291 -6.56 -33.43 -27.92
CA ASP A 291 -5.23 -32.97 -28.33
C ASP A 291 -4.18 -33.50 -27.34
N PRO A 292 -3.08 -34.14 -27.80
CA PRO A 292 -2.03 -34.61 -26.91
C PRO A 292 -1.42 -33.51 -26.04
N LEU A 293 -1.51 -32.25 -26.46
CA LEU A 293 -1.04 -31.09 -25.71
C LEU A 293 -2.18 -30.40 -24.92
N TRP A 294 -3.30 -31.08 -24.63
CA TRP A 294 -4.42 -30.51 -23.89
C TRP A 294 -4.03 -29.92 -22.52
N ALA A 295 -3.05 -30.54 -21.86
CA ALA A 295 -2.46 -30.05 -20.61
C ALA A 295 -1.59 -28.80 -20.78
N CYS A 296 -1.35 -28.32 -22.01
CA CYS A 296 -0.61 -27.09 -22.30
C CYS A 296 -1.53 -25.96 -22.77
N ARG A 297 -2.86 -26.08 -22.66
CA ARG A 297 -3.77 -25.01 -23.07
C ARG A 297 -3.61 -23.76 -22.20
N TRP A 298 -4.03 -22.62 -22.73
CA TRP A 298 -3.91 -21.30 -22.09
C TRP A 298 -4.66 -21.11 -20.76
N THR A 299 -5.64 -21.95 -20.46
CA THR A 299 -6.39 -21.90 -19.19
C THR A 299 -5.84 -22.88 -18.15
N MET A 300 -4.53 -23.17 -18.21
CA MET A 300 -3.89 -24.14 -17.31
C MET A 300 -3.62 -23.55 -15.93
N HIS A 301 -3.33 -22.25 -15.81
CA HIS A 301 -3.27 -21.61 -14.50
C HIS A 301 -4.60 -21.75 -13.75
N ASP A 302 -5.75 -21.55 -14.42
CA ASP A 302 -7.07 -21.87 -13.81
C ASP A 302 -7.25 -23.34 -13.38
N ALA A 303 -6.46 -24.25 -13.97
CA ALA A 303 -6.45 -25.69 -13.69
C ALA A 303 -5.36 -26.15 -12.71
N GLU A 304 -4.45 -25.26 -12.31
CA GLU A 304 -3.48 -25.45 -11.21
C GLU A 304 -4.14 -25.30 -9.84
N PHE A 305 -5.40 -24.91 -9.81
CA PHE A 305 -5.97 -24.35 -8.62
C PHE A 305 -7.28 -25.05 -8.27
N GLY A 306 -7.46 -25.32 -6.97
CA GLY A 306 -8.68 -25.87 -6.40
C GLY A 306 -9.91 -25.02 -6.72
N ASN A 307 -11.09 -25.58 -6.50
CA ASN A 307 -11.85 -25.99 -7.68
C ASN A 307 -13.15 -25.23 -8.03
N GLU A 308 -13.70 -25.56 -9.21
CA GLU A 308 -15.17 -25.72 -9.34
C GLU A 308 -15.73 -27.17 -9.46
N THR A 309 -14.92 -28.24 -9.66
CA THR A 309 -15.12 -29.59 -9.00
C THR A 309 -13.94 -30.58 -9.17
N VAL A 310 -12.81 -30.15 -8.65
CA VAL A 310 -11.45 -30.70 -8.44
C VAL A 310 -10.52 -30.62 -9.64
N MET A 311 -10.07 -29.40 -9.97
CA MET A 311 -8.81 -29.20 -10.70
C MET A 311 -7.66 -29.15 -9.67
N ASP A 312 -6.46 -29.53 -10.10
CA ASP A 312 -5.40 -30.31 -9.44
C ASP A 312 -4.88 -29.88 -8.04
N SER A 313 -5.71 -30.01 -7.00
CA SER A 313 -5.31 -29.66 -5.63
C SER A 313 -4.21 -30.56 -5.05
N GLU A 314 -4.02 -31.79 -5.56
CA GLU A 314 -2.98 -32.71 -5.06
C GLU A 314 -1.59 -32.32 -5.56
N ARG A 315 -1.42 -32.01 -6.85
CA ARG A 315 -0.15 -31.49 -7.39
C ARG A 315 0.16 -30.13 -6.78
N THR A 316 -0.83 -29.26 -6.65
CA THR A 316 -0.64 -27.91 -6.11
C THR A 316 -0.25 -27.96 -4.65
N TYR A 317 -0.92 -28.79 -3.86
CA TYR A 317 -0.47 -29.08 -2.50
C TYR A 317 0.96 -29.64 -2.49
N THR A 318 1.29 -30.61 -3.36
CA THR A 318 2.65 -31.16 -3.46
C THR A 318 3.68 -30.09 -3.82
N GLY A 319 3.35 -29.15 -4.71
CA GLY A 319 4.18 -28.01 -5.06
C GLY A 319 4.40 -27.06 -3.88
N THR A 320 3.36 -26.76 -3.10
CA THR A 320 3.49 -25.93 -1.89
C THR A 320 4.38 -26.58 -0.84
N VAL A 321 4.30 -27.91 -0.68
CA VAL A 321 5.19 -28.69 0.20
C VAL A 321 6.62 -28.64 -0.33
N ALA A 322 6.83 -28.80 -1.63
CA ALA A 322 8.15 -28.72 -2.24
C ALA A 322 8.80 -27.34 -2.06
N ILE A 323 8.01 -26.25 -2.16
CA ILE A 323 8.46 -24.89 -1.86
C ILE A 323 8.90 -24.80 -0.40
N TYR A 324 8.11 -25.33 0.54
CA TYR A 324 8.51 -25.31 1.95
C TYR A 324 9.79 -26.11 2.19
N ASP A 325 9.91 -27.31 1.63
CA ASP A 325 11.11 -28.14 1.71
C ASP A 325 12.35 -27.45 1.11
N ALA A 326 12.19 -26.72 0.01
CA ALA A 326 13.26 -25.93 -0.59
C ALA A 326 13.73 -24.80 0.33
N ILE A 327 12.80 -24.09 0.97
CA ILE A 327 13.11 -23.05 1.96
C ILE A 327 13.81 -23.68 3.17
N LEU A 328 13.35 -24.84 3.67
CA LEU A 328 13.99 -25.57 4.77
C LEU A 328 15.40 -26.04 4.43
N ALA A 329 15.61 -26.52 3.21
CA ALA A 329 16.92 -26.93 2.72
C ALA A 329 17.87 -25.73 2.65
N TYR A 330 17.43 -24.59 2.12
CA TYR A 330 18.21 -23.35 2.11
C TYR A 330 18.51 -22.87 3.53
N ALA A 331 17.50 -22.82 4.40
CA ALA A 331 17.64 -22.47 5.81
C ALA A 331 18.73 -23.32 6.50
N ALA A 332 18.68 -24.64 6.33
CA ALA A 332 19.65 -25.57 6.92
C ALA A 332 21.07 -25.46 6.33
N ALA A 333 21.19 -25.14 5.04
CA ALA A 333 22.49 -24.95 4.38
C ALA A 333 23.09 -23.56 4.65
N SER A 334 22.23 -22.58 4.96
CA SER A 334 22.64 -21.22 5.23
C SER A 334 23.24 -21.08 6.63
N ASN A 335 24.28 -20.25 6.77
CA ASN A 335 24.72 -19.77 8.08
C ASN A 335 23.86 -18.59 8.56
N ARG A 336 22.66 -18.42 7.98
CA ARG A 336 21.83 -17.26 8.25
C ARG A 336 21.26 -17.31 9.67
N PRO A 337 21.00 -16.13 10.22
CA PRO A 337 20.55 -16.00 11.57
C PRO A 337 19.04 -16.19 11.74
N ILE A 338 18.56 -17.43 11.68
CA ILE A 338 17.12 -17.74 11.62
C ILE A 338 16.62 -18.51 12.84
N PHE A 339 15.31 -18.44 13.10
CA PHE A 339 14.60 -19.28 14.07
C PHE A 339 14.67 -20.75 13.70
N GLN A 340 14.41 -21.63 14.68
CA GLN A 340 14.20 -23.03 14.37
C GLN A 340 12.90 -23.18 13.56
N ALA A 341 13.00 -23.89 12.44
CA ALA A 341 11.87 -24.18 11.58
C ALA A 341 10.75 -24.93 12.32
N ILE A 342 9.50 -24.60 11.99
CA ILE A 342 8.33 -25.37 12.45
C ILE A 342 8.14 -26.56 11.50
N PRO A 343 8.21 -27.82 11.95
CA PRO A 343 7.93 -28.96 11.07
C PRO A 343 6.51 -28.89 10.48
N GLN A 344 6.33 -29.31 9.24
CA GLN A 344 5.04 -29.27 8.54
C GLN A 344 3.92 -30.01 9.31
N ASP A 345 4.26 -31.15 9.93
CA ASP A 345 3.36 -32.03 10.68
C ASP A 345 3.26 -31.68 12.18
N ALA A 346 3.87 -30.58 12.61
CA ALA A 346 3.80 -30.12 13.99
C ALA A 346 2.56 -29.27 14.25
N GLU A 347 2.35 -28.89 15.52
CA GLU A 347 1.28 -27.96 15.94
C GLU A 347 -0.13 -28.35 15.47
N GLY A 348 -0.40 -29.66 15.44
CA GLY A 348 -1.69 -30.17 14.95
C GLY A 348 -1.85 -30.05 13.43
N ASN A 349 -0.76 -30.15 12.67
CA ASN A 349 -0.73 -30.05 11.20
C ASN A 349 -1.14 -28.66 10.70
N ALA A 350 -0.81 -27.59 11.43
CA ALA A 350 -1.26 -26.25 11.08
C ALA A 350 -0.75 -25.78 9.71
N ILE A 351 0.55 -25.97 9.42
CA ILE A 351 1.13 -25.66 8.10
C ILE A 351 0.47 -26.53 7.03
N ASP A 352 0.46 -27.84 7.23
CA ASP A 352 -0.12 -28.83 6.32
C ASP A 352 -1.58 -28.52 5.96
N ASN A 353 -2.40 -28.17 6.95
CA ASN A 353 -3.79 -27.79 6.76
C ASN A 353 -3.90 -26.47 5.99
N ALA A 354 -3.07 -25.46 6.33
CA ALA A 354 -3.06 -24.19 5.60
C ALA A 354 -2.68 -24.37 4.13
N LEU A 355 -1.68 -25.22 3.84
CA LEU A 355 -1.28 -25.57 2.49
C LEU A 355 -2.41 -26.27 1.71
N LYS A 356 -3.12 -27.21 2.33
CA LYS A 356 -4.29 -27.87 1.73
C LYS A 356 -5.41 -26.89 1.45
N THR A 357 -5.76 -26.05 2.42
CA THR A 357 -6.80 -25.03 2.26
C THR A 357 -6.45 -24.05 1.13
N PHE A 358 -5.19 -23.60 1.06
CA PHE A 358 -4.72 -22.75 -0.04
C PHE A 358 -4.84 -23.44 -1.39
N ALA A 359 -4.39 -24.69 -1.50
CA ALA A 359 -4.48 -25.48 -2.73
C ALA A 359 -5.92 -25.78 -3.16
N GLU A 360 -6.87 -25.89 -2.21
CA GLU A 360 -8.29 -26.15 -2.46
C GLU A 360 -9.10 -24.89 -2.84
N THR A 361 -8.57 -23.70 -2.54
CA THR A 361 -9.24 -22.41 -2.80
C THR A 361 -9.15 -22.03 -4.28
N GLY A 362 -10.22 -21.45 -4.84
CA GLY A 362 -10.32 -21.00 -6.24
C GLY A 362 -9.19 -20.06 -6.69
N HIS A 363 -8.74 -20.16 -7.95
CA HIS A 363 -7.75 -19.21 -8.51
C HIS A 363 -8.27 -17.77 -8.56
N SER A 364 -9.57 -17.60 -8.86
CA SER A 364 -10.25 -16.32 -8.89
C SER A 364 -10.53 -15.74 -7.49
N ALA A 365 -10.27 -16.51 -6.43
CA ALA A 365 -10.40 -16.08 -5.03
C ALA A 365 -9.04 -15.59 -4.48
N TYR A 366 -8.37 -14.72 -5.24
CA TYR A 366 -7.04 -14.20 -4.91
C TYR A 366 -6.99 -13.49 -3.54
N GLU A 367 -8.04 -12.75 -3.16
CA GLU A 367 -8.12 -12.08 -1.85
C GLU A 367 -8.18 -13.09 -0.70
N GLU A 368 -8.93 -14.18 -0.89
CA GLU A 368 -9.06 -15.25 0.10
C GLU A 368 -7.74 -15.98 0.28
N ARG A 369 -7.06 -16.33 -0.82
CA ARG A 369 -5.73 -16.97 -0.77
C ARG A 369 -4.68 -16.10 -0.10
N ARG A 370 -4.68 -14.80 -0.40
CA ARG A 370 -3.78 -13.85 0.27
C ARG A 370 -4.08 -13.76 1.76
N SER A 371 -5.35 -13.69 2.13
CA SER A 371 -5.78 -13.72 3.53
C SER A 371 -5.32 -15.01 4.23
N GLN A 372 -5.41 -16.16 3.58
CA GLN A 372 -4.89 -17.44 4.10
C GLN A 372 -3.36 -17.42 4.28
N ALA A 373 -2.60 -16.88 3.33
CA ALA A 373 -1.15 -16.72 3.45
C ALA A 373 -0.78 -15.76 4.59
N GLN A 374 -1.50 -14.64 4.75
CA GLN A 374 -1.32 -13.71 5.86
C GLN A 374 -1.65 -14.36 7.22
N ALA A 375 -2.72 -15.15 7.28
CA ALA A 375 -3.08 -15.91 8.48
C ALA A 375 -2.00 -16.94 8.85
N LEU A 376 -1.42 -17.62 7.88
CA LEU A 376 -0.29 -18.55 8.10
C LEU A 376 0.96 -17.81 8.58
N ALA A 377 1.28 -16.65 7.99
CA ALA A 377 2.40 -15.80 8.39
C ALA A 377 2.26 -15.33 9.85
N GLN A 378 1.09 -14.81 10.22
CA GLN A 378 0.76 -14.43 11.60
C GLN A 378 0.86 -15.65 12.53
N TRP A 379 0.20 -16.75 12.19
CA TRP A 379 0.27 -17.96 13.00
C TRP A 379 1.73 -18.43 13.25
N ALA A 380 2.57 -18.42 12.21
CA ALA A 380 3.96 -18.87 12.32
C ALA A 380 4.79 -17.98 13.26
N LEU A 381 4.64 -16.66 13.16
CA LEU A 381 5.31 -15.68 14.02
C LEU A 381 4.91 -15.86 15.49
N TRP A 382 3.61 -15.97 15.78
CA TRP A 382 3.13 -16.14 17.15
C TRP A 382 3.53 -17.50 17.74
N THR A 383 3.50 -18.55 16.91
CA THR A 383 3.86 -19.91 17.33
C THR A 383 5.32 -20.01 17.72
N ARG A 384 6.24 -19.41 16.95
CA ARG A 384 7.67 -19.36 17.32
C ARG A 384 7.95 -18.62 18.61
N PHE A 385 7.21 -17.53 18.82
CA PHE A 385 7.36 -16.72 20.01
C PHE A 385 6.82 -17.43 21.27
N SER A 386 5.76 -18.22 21.10
CA SER A 386 5.01 -18.81 22.20
C SER A 386 5.44 -20.23 22.54
N ASN A 387 5.95 -21.00 21.57
CA ASN A 387 6.37 -22.38 21.78
C ASN A 387 7.90 -22.51 21.91
N PRO A 388 8.41 -22.89 23.10
CA PRO A 388 9.84 -23.09 23.31
C PRO A 388 10.51 -24.12 22.39
N ALA A 389 9.75 -25.04 21.79
CA ALA A 389 10.30 -26.04 20.86
C ALA A 389 10.90 -25.42 19.59
N TYR A 390 10.41 -24.25 19.19
CA TYR A 390 10.96 -23.47 18.06
C TYR A 390 11.81 -22.30 18.53
N SER A 391 11.95 -22.18 19.85
CA SER A 391 12.70 -21.15 20.53
C SER A 391 14.00 -21.75 21.08
N SER A 392 15.11 -21.52 20.39
CA SER A 392 16.46 -21.85 20.86
C SER A 392 17.08 -20.72 21.70
N GLY A 393 16.30 -19.94 22.43
CA GLY A 393 16.73 -18.65 22.98
C GLY A 393 16.14 -18.29 24.35
N ALA A 394 16.49 -17.11 24.84
CA ALA A 394 15.99 -16.54 26.09
C ALA A 394 14.91 -15.49 25.82
N THR A 395 13.86 -15.49 26.64
CA THR A 395 12.82 -14.46 26.60
C THR A 395 13.02 -13.48 27.74
N THR A 396 12.99 -12.19 27.42
CA THR A 396 13.04 -11.09 28.40
C THR A 396 11.78 -10.25 28.28
N THR A 397 11.10 -10.01 29.39
CA THR A 397 9.97 -9.07 29.47
C THR A 397 10.40 -7.78 30.15
N GLY A 398 9.84 -6.65 29.71
CA GLY A 398 10.12 -5.36 30.34
C GLY A 398 9.53 -5.23 31.75
N ALA A 399 10.06 -4.29 32.52
CA ALA A 399 9.52 -3.92 33.84
C ALA A 399 8.98 -2.47 33.81
N GLY A 400 7.93 -2.18 34.59
CA GLY A 400 7.31 -0.85 34.64
C GLY A 400 6.47 -0.55 33.38
N GLY A 401 6.48 0.70 32.88
CA GLY A 401 5.69 1.08 31.69
C GLY A 401 6.04 0.34 30.38
N ALA A 402 7.10 -0.48 30.37
CA ALA A 402 7.48 -1.38 29.28
C ALA A 402 7.08 -2.84 29.54
N ALA A 403 6.24 -3.12 30.55
CA ALA A 403 5.79 -4.48 30.89
C ALA A 403 5.02 -5.19 29.76
N HIS A 404 4.57 -4.43 28.76
CA HIS A 404 3.90 -4.94 27.57
C HIS A 404 4.87 -5.32 26.44
N VAL A 405 6.19 -5.23 26.66
CA VAL A 405 7.21 -5.58 25.67
C VAL A 405 7.90 -6.87 26.05
N THR A 406 7.98 -7.80 25.11
CA THR A 406 8.71 -9.05 25.21
C THR A 406 9.74 -9.14 24.10
N ALA A 407 11.00 -9.35 24.45
CA ALA A 407 12.07 -9.64 23.51
C ALA A 407 12.41 -11.12 23.59
N TYR A 408 12.38 -11.79 22.44
CA TYR A 408 12.94 -13.13 22.30
C TYR A 408 14.33 -13.04 21.67
N VAL A 409 15.32 -13.63 22.33
CA VAL A 409 16.74 -13.54 21.98
C VAL A 409 17.28 -14.95 21.70
N PRO A 410 17.55 -15.31 20.44
CA PRO A 410 18.17 -16.59 20.11
C PRO A 410 19.49 -16.81 20.88
N ASN A 411 19.82 -18.06 21.23
CA ASN A 411 21.08 -18.37 21.95
C ASN A 411 22.33 -17.94 21.17
N ASP A 412 22.21 -17.87 19.86
CA ASP A 412 23.23 -17.49 18.91
C ASP A 412 23.08 -16.05 18.41
N ALA A 413 22.25 -15.22 19.08
CA ALA A 413 22.07 -13.77 18.79
C ALA A 413 23.38 -12.98 18.67
N SER A 414 24.47 -13.46 19.26
CA SER A 414 25.81 -12.99 18.95
C SER A 414 26.83 -14.11 18.76
N ASN A 415 27.68 -13.96 17.75
CA ASN A 415 28.89 -14.76 17.53
C ASN A 415 29.89 -14.62 18.67
N ALA A 416 29.82 -13.54 19.45
CA ALA A 416 30.69 -13.28 20.59
C ALA A 416 30.20 -13.94 21.90
N GLY A 417 29.00 -14.55 21.91
CA GLY A 417 28.48 -15.34 23.02
C GLY A 417 27.06 -14.94 23.44
N PRO A 418 26.57 -15.44 24.59
CA PRO A 418 25.20 -15.22 25.05
C PRO A 418 24.89 -13.73 25.24
N VAL A 419 23.74 -13.34 24.71
CA VAL A 419 23.21 -11.97 24.78
C VAL A 419 22.25 -11.85 25.96
N GLN A 420 22.32 -10.72 26.66
CA GLN A 420 21.33 -10.31 27.66
C GLN A 420 20.70 -9.00 27.19
N VAL A 421 19.38 -9.01 27.04
CA VAL A 421 18.59 -7.82 26.68
C VAL A 421 17.96 -7.20 27.92
N SER A 422 17.85 -5.89 27.94
CA SER A 422 17.11 -5.11 28.92
C SER A 422 16.09 -4.23 28.19
N LEU A 423 14.88 -4.21 28.71
CA LEU A 423 13.75 -3.45 28.17
C LEU A 423 13.28 -2.43 29.21
N ALA A 424 13.22 -1.15 28.82
CA ALA A 424 12.80 -0.07 29.70
C ALA A 424 11.89 0.92 28.97
N ALA A 425 10.89 1.48 29.66
CA ALA A 425 10.05 2.53 29.10
C ALA A 425 10.90 3.77 28.81
N ASN A 426 10.63 4.43 27.69
CA ASN A 426 11.31 5.63 27.25
C ASN A 426 10.31 6.66 26.71
N ASN A 427 10.46 7.93 27.10
CA ASN A 427 9.64 9.05 26.63
C ASN A 427 10.51 10.18 26.05
N GLU A 428 11.76 9.90 25.68
CA GLU A 428 12.72 10.91 25.19
C GLU A 428 12.39 11.41 23.77
N HIS A 429 11.58 10.68 23.00
CA HIS A 429 11.30 10.97 21.61
C HIS A 429 9.78 11.09 21.39
N ALA A 430 9.35 12.25 20.88
CA ALA A 430 7.98 12.48 20.45
C ALA A 430 7.74 11.91 19.04
N ALA A 431 6.48 11.69 18.69
CA ALA A 431 6.08 11.38 17.31
C ALA A 431 6.31 12.58 16.38
N ALA A 432 6.54 12.34 15.09
CA ALA A 432 6.55 13.42 14.11
C ALA A 432 5.13 13.95 13.84
N ALA A 433 5.02 15.04 13.08
CA ALA A 433 3.73 15.51 12.61
C ALA A 433 3.05 14.44 11.74
N GLY A 434 1.78 14.15 12.04
CA GLY A 434 1.03 13.08 11.40
C GLY A 434 1.38 11.68 11.88
N GLU A 435 2.20 11.52 12.91
CA GLU A 435 2.41 10.23 13.55
C GLU A 435 1.84 10.28 14.98
N ARG A 436 1.27 9.17 15.44
CA ARG A 436 0.75 9.06 16.81
C ARG A 436 1.31 7.84 17.50
N LEU A 437 1.84 8.04 18.70
CA LEU A 437 2.35 6.96 19.54
C LEU A 437 1.19 6.13 20.08
N VAL A 438 1.30 4.81 20.01
CA VAL A 438 0.43 3.87 20.71
C VAL A 438 1.21 3.29 21.87
N GLY A 439 0.78 3.60 23.09
CA GLY A 439 1.50 3.25 24.31
C GLY A 439 2.79 4.06 24.47
N LYS A 440 3.74 3.50 25.24
CA LYS A 440 5.03 4.17 25.50
C LYS A 440 6.14 3.56 24.66
N PRO A 441 7.04 4.39 24.09
CA PRO A 441 8.27 3.87 23.51
C PRO A 441 9.07 3.03 24.50
N VAL A 442 9.83 2.10 23.96
CA VAL A 442 10.68 1.16 24.71
C VAL A 442 12.13 1.29 24.25
N ARG A 443 13.03 1.40 25.21
CA ARG A 443 14.47 1.28 25.00
C ARG A 443 14.88 -0.18 25.12
N VAL A 444 15.40 -0.72 24.03
CA VAL A 444 16.05 -2.03 23.95
C VAL A 444 17.55 -1.83 24.08
N SER A 445 18.16 -2.37 25.12
CA SER A 445 19.60 -2.39 25.32
C SER A 445 20.10 -3.82 25.41
N ALA A 446 21.29 -4.11 24.89
CA ALA A 446 21.84 -5.45 24.89
C ALA A 446 23.32 -5.48 25.32
N THR A 447 23.70 -6.58 25.96
CA THR A 447 25.08 -6.87 26.33
C THR A 447 25.47 -8.30 25.96
N VAL A 448 26.73 -8.50 25.57
CA VAL A 448 27.32 -9.84 25.35
C VAL A 448 28.28 -10.16 26.49
N GLY A 449 28.15 -11.36 27.06
CA GLY A 449 29.00 -11.83 28.15
C GLY A 449 28.93 -10.93 29.39
N SER A 450 30.07 -10.64 30.04
CA SER A 450 30.09 -10.02 31.37
C SER A 450 30.08 -8.49 31.41
N ARG A 451 30.01 -7.75 30.27
CA ARG A 451 29.89 -6.26 30.26
C ARG A 451 29.91 -5.50 28.91
N ALA A 452 30.05 -6.14 27.74
CA ALA A 452 30.16 -5.38 26.48
C ALA A 452 28.77 -5.03 25.92
N SER A 453 28.41 -3.74 25.90
CA SER A 453 27.20 -3.28 25.21
C SER A 453 27.36 -3.46 23.70
N ILE A 454 26.33 -3.99 23.05
CA ILE A 454 26.24 -4.10 21.60
C ILE A 454 25.13 -3.19 21.08
N THR A 455 25.32 -2.65 19.89
CA THR A 455 24.31 -1.85 19.18
C THR A 455 23.64 -2.64 18.05
N GLN A 456 24.20 -3.80 17.71
CA GLN A 456 23.78 -4.68 16.63
C GLN A 456 23.97 -6.12 17.06
N PHE A 457 22.97 -6.95 16.78
CA PHE A 457 23.01 -8.40 16.96
C PHE A 457 23.58 -9.07 15.71
N ASP A 458 24.31 -10.17 15.88
CA ASP A 458 24.73 -11.00 14.74
C ASP A 458 23.55 -11.76 14.15
N LYS A 459 22.52 -12.02 14.98
CA LYS A 459 21.24 -12.61 14.56
C LYS A 459 20.05 -11.79 15.05
N PRO A 460 19.01 -11.55 14.21
CA PRO A 460 17.84 -10.81 14.63
C PRO A 460 17.21 -11.39 15.91
N ILE A 461 16.81 -10.49 16.79
CA ILE A 461 15.90 -10.81 17.89
C ILE A 461 14.48 -10.45 17.43
N SER A 462 13.47 -11.01 18.07
CA SER A 462 12.09 -10.57 17.81
C SER A 462 11.55 -9.79 19.00
N LEU A 463 10.82 -8.73 18.70
CA LEU A 463 10.17 -7.85 19.64
C LEU A 463 8.67 -8.02 19.48
N LYS A 464 8.01 -8.42 20.56
CA LYS A 464 6.56 -8.39 20.68
C LYS A 464 6.18 -7.20 21.58
N ILE A 465 5.38 -6.28 21.06
CA ILE A 465 4.82 -5.16 21.81
C ILE A 465 3.32 -5.33 21.88
N ALA A 466 2.80 -5.54 23.08
CA ALA A 466 1.38 -5.41 23.37
C ALA A 466 1.05 -3.95 23.72
N TYR A 467 -0.20 -3.54 23.48
CA TYR A 467 -0.69 -2.23 23.86
C TYR A 467 -2.07 -2.32 24.50
N ALA A 468 -2.48 -1.30 25.27
CA ALA A 468 -3.82 -1.24 25.82
C ALA A 468 -4.78 -0.61 24.81
N GLN A 469 -6.04 -1.09 24.76
CA GLN A 469 -7.06 -0.47 23.90
C GLN A 469 -7.23 1.03 24.17
N ALA A 470 -7.04 1.46 25.42
CA ALA A 470 -7.08 2.87 25.79
C ALA A 470 -5.98 3.71 25.13
N ASP A 471 -4.81 3.11 24.86
CA ASP A 471 -3.69 3.79 24.19
C ASP A 471 -3.91 3.92 22.68
N ALA A 472 -4.68 3.00 22.09
CA ALA A 472 -5.07 2.98 20.68
C ALA A 472 -6.38 3.74 20.38
N GLN A 473 -7.06 4.25 21.41
CA GLN A 473 -8.33 4.94 21.23
C GLN A 473 -8.17 6.15 20.28
N GLY A 474 -9.06 6.23 19.27
CA GLY A 474 -9.06 7.30 18.28
C GLY A 474 -7.86 7.29 17.32
N LYS A 475 -7.13 6.17 17.21
CA LYS A 475 -5.99 5.96 16.30
C LYS A 475 -6.34 4.87 15.29
N ASP A 476 -5.77 4.95 14.10
CA ASP A 476 -5.95 3.92 13.09
C ASP A 476 -5.03 2.72 13.37
N GLU A 477 -5.58 1.69 14.00
CA GLU A 477 -4.87 0.44 14.32
C GLU A 477 -4.52 -0.37 13.07
N SER A 478 -5.20 -0.13 11.94
CA SER A 478 -4.89 -0.80 10.67
C SER A 478 -3.58 -0.31 10.06
N ALA A 479 -3.19 0.94 10.35
CA ALA A 479 -1.93 1.55 9.94
C ALA A 479 -0.82 1.44 11.01
N LEU A 480 -1.04 0.67 12.08
CA LEU A 480 -0.11 0.54 13.19
C LEU A 480 1.13 -0.27 12.78
N LEU A 481 2.31 0.30 13.02
CA LEU A 481 3.59 -0.32 12.70
C LEU A 481 4.60 -0.16 13.85
N LEU A 482 5.52 -1.12 13.95
CA LEU A 482 6.72 -0.97 14.76
C LEU A 482 7.72 -0.01 14.09
N HIS A 483 8.25 0.91 14.88
CA HIS A 483 9.26 1.87 14.45
C HIS A 483 10.48 1.82 15.34
N ARG A 484 11.64 2.17 14.77
CA ARG A 484 12.90 2.39 15.49
C ARG A 484 13.33 3.85 15.34
N TRP A 485 13.79 4.46 16.42
CA TRP A 485 14.37 5.80 16.36
C TRP A 485 15.72 5.78 15.65
N ASP A 486 15.83 6.53 14.55
CA ASP A 486 17.11 6.82 13.91
C ASP A 486 17.66 8.16 14.43
N ALA A 487 18.71 8.07 15.24
CA ALA A 487 19.39 9.24 15.79
C ALA A 487 20.04 10.13 14.71
N THR A 488 20.29 9.61 13.51
CA THR A 488 20.90 10.37 12.41
C THR A 488 19.90 11.33 11.78
N SER A 489 18.71 10.81 11.44
CA SER A 489 17.62 11.62 10.90
C SER A 489 16.82 12.36 11.98
N GLY A 490 16.91 11.91 13.24
CA GLY A 490 16.08 12.41 14.33
C GLY A 490 14.60 12.09 14.11
N ARG A 491 14.31 10.90 13.55
CA ARG A 491 12.95 10.45 13.21
C ARG A 491 12.74 8.98 13.56
N TRP A 492 11.49 8.63 13.79
CA TRP A 492 11.03 7.25 13.80
C TRP A 492 11.08 6.68 12.39
N GLN A 493 11.66 5.50 12.22
CA GLN A 493 11.73 4.78 10.96
C GLN A 493 10.90 3.50 11.10
N PRO A 494 9.85 3.30 10.29
CA PRO A 494 9.08 2.07 10.34
C PRO A 494 9.95 0.88 9.92
N PHE A 495 9.66 -0.28 10.47
CA PHE A 495 10.18 -1.55 9.96
C PHE A 495 9.07 -2.59 9.90
N LEU A 496 9.28 -3.60 9.06
CA LEU A 496 8.27 -4.64 8.82
C LEU A 496 7.86 -5.31 10.12
N SER A 497 6.56 -5.35 10.34
CA SER A 497 5.93 -5.93 11.52
C SER A 497 4.58 -6.51 11.19
N ASN A 498 4.20 -7.54 11.93
CA ASN A 498 2.88 -8.13 11.87
C ASN A 498 2.06 -7.69 13.08
N ARG A 499 0.78 -7.42 12.84
CA ARG A 499 -0.17 -6.97 13.86
C ARG A 499 -1.26 -8.01 14.06
N ASP A 500 -1.67 -8.17 15.31
CA ASP A 500 -2.90 -8.82 15.75
C ASP A 500 -3.68 -7.78 16.56
N THR A 501 -4.62 -7.11 15.89
CA THR A 501 -5.44 -6.06 16.49
C THR A 501 -6.54 -6.64 17.39
N GLU A 502 -6.82 -7.94 17.34
CA GLU A 502 -7.73 -8.57 18.31
C GLU A 502 -7.02 -8.81 19.64
N ALA A 503 -5.74 -9.20 19.59
CA ALA A 503 -4.89 -9.38 20.76
C ALA A 503 -4.22 -8.08 21.25
N ASN A 504 -4.29 -6.99 20.46
CA ASN A 504 -3.53 -5.76 20.67
C ASN A 504 -2.02 -6.00 20.76
N GLU A 505 -1.47 -6.78 19.83
CA GLU A 505 -0.05 -7.14 19.79
C GLU A 505 0.56 -6.88 18.41
N LEU A 506 1.82 -6.44 18.39
CA LEU A 506 2.65 -6.42 17.19
C LEU A 506 3.93 -7.20 17.42
N ILE A 507 4.35 -7.94 16.40
CA ILE A 507 5.63 -8.66 16.35
C ILE A 507 6.45 -8.12 15.19
N GLY A 508 7.72 -7.85 15.46
CA GLY A 508 8.70 -7.49 14.43
C GLY A 508 10.09 -7.99 14.82
N SER A 509 10.91 -8.33 13.84
CA SER A 509 12.30 -8.69 14.07
C SER A 509 13.24 -7.50 13.88
N THR A 510 14.30 -7.44 14.68
CA THR A 510 15.33 -6.40 14.56
C THR A 510 16.73 -6.94 14.83
N ALA A 511 17.69 -6.49 14.03
CA ALA A 511 19.11 -6.73 14.26
C ALA A 511 19.78 -5.61 15.06
N GLN A 512 19.05 -4.59 15.52
CA GLN A 512 19.63 -3.40 16.16
C GLN A 512 19.03 -3.16 17.54
N THR A 513 19.81 -2.54 18.42
CA THR A 513 19.30 -1.96 19.67
C THR A 513 18.87 -0.51 19.43
N GLY A 514 18.22 0.09 20.43
CA GLY A 514 17.81 1.50 20.38
C GLY A 514 16.44 1.71 21.00
N ASP A 515 15.79 2.78 20.57
CA ASP A 515 14.44 3.11 20.99
C ASP A 515 13.45 2.66 19.94
N PHE A 516 12.38 2.02 20.39
CA PHE A 516 11.33 1.44 19.56
C PHE A 516 9.98 1.95 20.03
N ALA A 517 9.03 2.07 19.11
CA ALA A 517 7.69 2.53 19.43
C ALA A 517 6.67 1.94 18.46
N LEU A 518 5.42 1.94 18.89
CA LEU A 518 4.28 1.73 18.00
C LEU A 518 3.80 3.08 17.54
N LEU A 519 3.74 3.29 16.23
CA LEU A 519 3.16 4.51 15.66
C LEU A 519 2.15 4.14 14.58
N THR A 520 1.08 4.92 14.54
CA THR A 520 0.19 5.01 13.38
C THR A 520 0.47 6.33 12.67
N ALA A 521 0.28 6.37 11.36
CA ALA A 521 0.51 7.56 10.54
C ALA A 521 -0.78 8.05 9.87
N GLU A 522 -0.97 9.36 9.88
CA GLU A 522 -2.03 10.12 9.22
C GLU A 522 -1.39 10.92 8.07
N ALA A 523 -1.85 10.67 6.84
CA ALA A 523 -1.31 11.32 5.65
C ALA A 523 -1.73 12.80 5.56
N GLY A 524 -0.88 13.61 4.91
CA GLY A 524 -1.19 15.01 4.60
C GLY A 524 -1.08 15.99 5.77
N ILE A 525 -0.62 15.54 6.94
CA ILE A 525 -0.46 16.36 8.14
C ILE A 525 0.82 17.20 8.03
N ILE A 526 0.69 18.50 8.27
CA ILE A 526 1.77 19.50 8.15
C ILE A 526 2.42 19.74 9.51
N ALA A 527 1.60 19.88 10.54
CA ALA A 527 2.04 20.02 11.92
C ALA A 527 0.97 19.45 12.86
N ALA A 528 1.37 18.77 13.92
CA ALA A 528 0.41 18.23 14.89
C ALA A 528 0.98 18.27 16.31
N SER A 529 0.07 18.37 17.28
CA SER A 529 0.30 18.22 18.71
C SER A 529 -0.81 17.42 19.37
N TYR A 530 -0.45 16.21 19.81
CA TYR A 530 -1.37 15.26 20.45
C TYR A 530 -1.17 15.16 21.96
N PHE A 531 -0.07 15.72 22.49
CA PHE A 531 0.24 15.75 23.92
C PHE A 531 0.34 14.35 24.58
N ASP A 532 0.72 13.33 23.82
CA ASP A 532 0.84 11.97 24.35
C ASP A 532 1.98 11.82 25.37
N THR A 533 3.02 12.67 25.31
CA THR A 533 4.23 12.54 26.13
C THR A 533 4.60 13.78 26.95
N ASP A 534 4.35 14.99 26.42
CA ASP A 534 4.67 16.25 27.08
C ASP A 534 3.86 17.46 26.55
N ARG A 535 4.38 18.69 26.70
CA ARG A 535 3.74 19.95 26.27
C ARG A 535 4.03 20.33 24.82
N GLU A 536 4.98 19.66 24.20
CA GLU A 536 5.40 19.86 22.81
C GLU A 536 5.77 21.31 22.44
N GLY A 537 6.21 22.09 23.42
CA GLY A 537 6.61 23.49 23.25
C GLY A 537 5.49 24.53 23.34
N TRP A 538 4.23 24.13 23.52
CA TRP A 538 3.10 25.05 23.67
C TRP A 538 3.24 25.97 24.89
N ARG A 539 2.79 27.21 24.72
CA ARG A 539 2.78 28.26 25.75
C ARG A 539 1.37 28.83 25.94
N VAL A 540 1.25 29.73 26.90
CA VAL A 540 0.06 30.55 27.11
C VAL A 540 0.44 32.02 27.19
N ASP A 541 -0.45 32.91 26.76
CA ASP A 541 -0.26 34.37 26.79
C ASP A 541 -1.56 35.04 27.25
N GLY A 542 -1.48 36.21 27.88
CA GLY A 542 -2.60 36.89 28.55
C GLY A 542 -2.61 36.75 30.08
N ASP A 543 -3.77 36.88 30.70
CA ASP A 543 -3.97 36.83 32.15
C ASP A 543 -4.19 35.42 32.68
N VAL A 544 -3.17 34.58 32.54
CA VAL A 544 -3.28 33.15 32.85
C VAL A 544 -2.03 32.64 33.57
N GLN A 545 -2.23 31.64 34.43
CA GLN A 545 -1.18 30.80 35.00
C GLN A 545 -0.12 31.61 35.76
N ALA A 546 -0.55 32.60 36.55
CA ALA A 546 0.28 33.55 37.28
C ALA A 546 1.33 34.26 36.42
N GLY A 547 1.04 34.47 35.13
CA GLY A 547 1.96 35.08 34.16
C GLY A 547 3.19 34.23 33.82
N SER A 548 3.21 32.94 34.14
CA SER A 548 4.36 32.06 33.87
C SER A 548 4.59 31.80 32.37
N GLY A 549 3.57 32.00 31.55
CA GLY A 549 3.56 31.67 30.12
C GLY A 549 3.69 30.17 29.82
N ILE A 550 3.53 29.31 30.82
CA ILE A 550 3.79 27.86 30.73
C ILE A 550 2.54 27.09 31.19
N PRO A 551 1.84 26.38 30.30
CA PRO A 551 0.71 25.55 30.68
C PRO A 551 1.16 24.29 31.42
N LEU A 552 0.20 23.65 32.09
CA LEU A 552 0.40 22.41 32.83
C LEU A 552 0.06 21.20 31.97
N TYR A 553 1.00 20.26 31.85
CA TYR A 553 0.75 18.98 31.21
C TYR A 553 0.04 17.98 32.14
N ARG A 554 -0.89 17.22 31.58
CA ARG A 554 -1.55 16.09 32.22
C ARG A 554 -1.41 14.84 31.35
N PRO A 555 -0.88 13.72 31.87
CA PRO A 555 -0.67 12.51 31.07
C PRO A 555 -1.95 11.67 30.86
N ALA A 556 -3.10 12.12 31.37
CA ALA A 556 -4.38 11.43 31.26
C ALA A 556 -5.55 12.42 31.35
N GLY A 557 -6.71 12.04 30.80
CA GLY A 557 -7.96 12.83 30.81
C GLY A 557 -8.17 13.73 29.59
N GLY A 558 -7.32 13.59 28.57
CA GLY A 558 -7.48 14.17 27.23
C GLY A 558 -8.54 13.43 26.39
N ASN A 559 -8.50 13.61 25.08
CA ASN A 559 -9.46 13.06 24.12
C ASN A 559 -8.82 12.21 23.01
N PRO A 560 -8.28 11.02 23.30
CA PRO A 560 -7.95 10.46 24.62
C PRO A 560 -6.51 10.82 25.04
N GLY A 561 -6.08 10.36 26.21
CA GLY A 561 -4.67 10.43 26.60
C GLY A 561 -4.29 11.72 27.34
N GLY A 562 -3.13 12.29 26.98
CA GLY A 562 -2.60 13.49 27.62
C GLY A 562 -3.24 14.78 27.11
N HIS A 563 -3.10 15.89 27.84
CA HIS A 563 -3.62 17.20 27.42
C HIS A 563 -2.91 18.36 28.13
N LEU A 564 -3.14 19.58 27.66
CA LEU A 564 -2.74 20.81 28.35
C LEU A 564 -3.87 21.40 29.18
N LYS A 565 -3.51 21.98 30.33
CA LYS A 565 -4.38 22.73 31.22
C LYS A 565 -3.76 24.08 31.56
N ALA A 566 -4.57 25.12 31.64
CA ALA A 566 -4.19 26.41 32.21
C ALA A 566 -5.35 26.99 33.06
N THR A 567 -5.02 27.84 34.02
CA THR A 567 -5.98 28.45 34.95
C THR A 567 -5.92 29.96 34.83
N ASP A 568 -7.08 30.59 34.64
CA ASP A 568 -7.23 32.05 34.57
C ASP A 568 -6.84 32.73 35.89
N ASP A 569 -6.17 33.87 35.79
CA ASP A 569 -5.75 34.70 36.93
C ASP A 569 -6.81 35.73 37.34
N VAL A 570 -7.91 35.87 36.59
CA VAL A 570 -9.03 36.79 36.85
C VAL A 570 -8.59 38.25 36.87
N GLN A 571 -7.78 38.67 35.88
CA GLN A 571 -7.25 40.04 35.80
C GLN A 571 -7.99 40.93 34.77
N GLY A 572 -8.98 40.36 34.07
CA GLY A 572 -9.89 41.08 33.17
C GLY A 572 -9.38 41.20 31.73
N GLY A 573 -8.51 40.27 31.32
CA GLY A 573 -8.00 40.10 29.96
C GLY A 573 -8.69 38.97 29.20
N THR A 574 -8.10 38.56 28.08
CA THR A 574 -8.44 37.32 27.38
C THR A 574 -7.15 36.57 27.13
N TRP A 575 -7.05 35.32 27.57
CA TRP A 575 -5.84 34.51 27.37
C TRP A 575 -5.95 33.50 26.21
N TYR A 576 -4.78 33.14 25.67
CA TYR A 576 -4.62 32.29 24.49
C TYR A 576 -3.56 31.21 24.70
N TRP A 577 -3.79 30.04 24.12
CA TRP A 577 -2.77 29.04 23.80
C TRP A 577 -1.91 29.54 22.66
N VAL A 578 -0.59 29.43 22.79
CA VAL A 578 0.38 29.88 21.79
C VAL A 578 1.13 28.68 21.23
N ALA A 579 0.99 28.48 19.92
CA ALA A 579 1.57 27.35 19.23
C ALA A 579 3.11 27.45 19.13
N PRO A 580 3.83 26.31 19.15
CA PRO A 580 5.28 26.25 18.99
C PRO A 580 5.73 26.42 17.52
N ASP A 581 7.04 26.55 17.31
CA ASP A 581 7.69 26.80 16.01
C ASP A 581 7.26 25.84 14.88
N LYS A 582 6.89 24.59 15.20
CA LYS A 582 6.40 23.62 14.20
C LYS A 582 5.07 24.02 13.53
N PHE A 583 4.32 24.96 14.11
CA PHE A 583 3.12 25.54 13.51
C PHE A 583 3.37 26.93 12.90
N LEU A 584 4.64 27.32 12.71
CA LEU A 584 5.06 28.63 12.19
C LEU A 584 5.90 28.47 10.91
N GLY A 585 6.27 29.58 10.28
CA GLY A 585 7.04 29.59 9.04
C GLY A 585 6.18 29.43 7.78
N ASP A 586 6.74 28.85 6.73
CA ASP A 586 6.02 28.59 5.48
C ASP A 586 5.10 27.37 5.63
N LEU A 587 3.81 27.65 5.79
CA LEU A 587 2.73 26.69 5.87
C LEU A 587 1.81 26.78 4.64
N SER A 588 2.34 27.21 3.50
CA SER A 588 1.56 27.33 2.24
C SER A 588 0.85 26.04 1.83
N ALA A 589 1.42 24.87 2.16
CA ALA A 589 0.80 23.57 1.96
C ALA A 589 -0.53 23.37 2.73
N ALA A 590 -0.80 24.18 3.74
CA ALA A 590 -2.02 24.11 4.54
C ALA A 590 -3.23 24.77 3.86
N TYR A 591 -3.02 25.52 2.77
CA TYR A 591 -4.11 26.11 2.03
C TYR A 591 -5.04 25.02 1.48
N SER A 592 -6.35 25.18 1.69
CA SER A 592 -7.39 24.18 1.40
C SER A 592 -7.39 22.92 2.26
N GLN A 593 -6.48 22.80 3.23
CA GLN A 593 -6.52 21.79 4.29
C GLN A 593 -7.30 22.31 5.51
N THR A 594 -7.18 21.63 6.65
CA THR A 594 -7.87 22.03 7.89
C THR A 594 -6.90 22.37 9.03
N LEU A 595 -7.37 23.20 9.95
CA LEU A 595 -6.87 23.30 11.32
C LEU A 595 -7.92 22.70 12.24
N SER A 596 -7.57 21.64 12.97
CA SER A 596 -8.43 21.02 13.97
C SER A 596 -7.81 21.04 15.36
N PHE A 597 -8.64 21.05 16.38
CA PHE A 597 -8.23 21.04 17.79
C PHE A 597 -9.41 20.74 18.71
N ASP A 598 -9.12 20.24 19.90
CA ASP A 598 -10.12 19.95 20.92
C ASP A 598 -9.97 20.91 22.10
N LEU A 599 -11.08 21.50 22.53
CA LEU A 599 -11.13 22.38 23.69
C LEU A 599 -12.12 21.87 24.72
N ARG A 600 -11.82 22.15 25.98
CA ARG A 600 -12.73 22.01 27.11
C ARG A 600 -12.51 23.18 28.06
N GLN A 601 -13.57 23.62 28.73
CA GLN A 601 -13.50 24.63 29.80
C GLN A 601 -14.14 24.13 31.08
N VAL A 602 -13.60 24.49 32.24
CA VAL A 602 -14.26 24.31 33.53
C VAL A 602 -14.54 25.70 34.11
N SER A 603 -15.80 26.12 34.03
CA SER A 603 -16.26 27.44 34.45
C SER A 603 -17.72 27.38 34.93
N GLY A 604 -18.27 28.53 35.34
CA GLY A 604 -19.68 28.70 35.68
C GLY A 604 -20.64 28.60 34.49
N MET A 605 -20.14 28.70 33.24
CA MET A 605 -20.91 28.71 31.99
C MET A 605 -22.05 29.76 31.95
N ALA A 606 -22.00 30.80 32.78
CA ALA A 606 -23.09 31.75 33.00
C ALA A 606 -22.84 33.09 32.32
N ASN A 607 -21.58 33.51 32.22
CA ASN A 607 -21.13 34.81 31.71
C ASN A 607 -20.15 34.64 30.55
N GLN A 608 -20.55 33.84 29.57
CA GLN A 608 -19.72 33.59 28.39
C GLN A 608 -19.60 34.84 27.51
N TYR A 609 -18.41 35.11 26.97
CA TYR A 609 -18.16 36.26 26.10
C TYR A 609 -17.49 35.90 24.77
N ASN A 610 -17.51 36.82 23.81
CA ASN A 610 -16.98 36.63 22.46
C ASN A 610 -15.67 37.39 22.24
N ALA A 611 -14.66 36.68 21.75
CA ALA A 611 -13.38 37.22 21.26
C ALA A 611 -12.95 36.38 20.05
N SER A 612 -11.84 36.73 19.38
CA SER A 612 -11.31 35.88 18.30
C SER A 612 -10.87 34.53 18.85
N ASP A 613 -11.43 33.44 18.33
CA ASP A 613 -11.17 32.09 18.83
C ASP A 613 -9.88 31.50 18.24
N VAL A 614 -9.60 31.80 16.97
CA VAL A 614 -8.33 31.43 16.33
C VAL A 614 -7.73 32.65 15.67
N VAL A 615 -6.41 32.83 15.85
CA VAL A 615 -5.64 33.90 15.22
C VAL A 615 -4.40 33.32 14.56
N ILE A 616 -4.23 33.56 13.25
CA ILE A 616 -3.02 33.22 12.50
C ILE A 616 -2.38 34.52 12.04
N ARG A 617 -1.21 34.86 12.59
CA ARG A 617 -0.47 36.08 12.26
C ARG A 617 0.53 35.80 11.16
N GLY A 618 0.47 36.54 10.06
CA GLY A 618 1.55 36.65 9.07
C GLY A 618 2.41 37.89 9.33
N ARG A 619 3.35 38.18 8.42
CA ARG A 619 4.20 39.39 8.53
C ARG A 619 3.42 40.70 8.49
N THR A 620 2.40 40.79 7.65
CA THR A 620 1.70 42.06 7.32
C THR A 620 0.26 42.10 7.80
N ASN A 621 -0.44 40.97 7.72
CA ASN A 621 -1.83 40.79 8.11
C ASN A 621 -1.98 39.55 9.01
N ALA A 622 -3.11 39.47 9.70
CA ALA A 622 -3.50 38.29 10.45
C ALA A 622 -4.90 37.84 10.04
N LEU A 623 -5.13 36.54 10.11
CA LEU A 623 -6.45 35.93 9.98
C LEU A 623 -7.02 35.72 11.37
N ILE A 624 -8.28 36.09 11.56
CA ILE A 624 -9.06 35.78 12.75
C ILE A 624 -10.27 34.93 12.37
N TYR A 625 -10.61 34.00 13.26
CA TYR A 625 -11.77 33.13 13.13
C TYR A 625 -12.58 33.15 14.43
N ASN A 626 -13.90 33.16 14.30
CA ASN A 626 -14.81 32.94 15.42
C ASN A 626 -15.57 31.64 15.13
N THR A 627 -15.46 30.70 16.04
CA THR A 627 -16.21 29.45 16.01
C THR A 627 -17.69 29.73 16.25
N ALA A 628 -18.57 28.84 15.79
CA ALA A 628 -20.00 29.05 15.98
C ALA A 628 -20.46 28.94 17.45
N PHE A 629 -19.65 28.31 18.31
CA PHE A 629 -19.98 28.09 19.72
C PHE A 629 -18.72 27.91 20.59
N ASN A 630 -18.80 28.39 21.84
CA ASN A 630 -17.77 28.21 22.85
C ASN A 630 -17.67 26.73 23.31
N PRO A 631 -16.49 26.28 23.79
CA PRO A 631 -16.30 24.92 24.29
C PRO A 631 -17.15 24.68 25.55
N ARG A 632 -17.35 23.42 25.91
CA ARG A 632 -18.16 23.03 27.08
C ARG A 632 -17.30 22.43 28.19
N GLN A 633 -17.97 21.98 29.25
CA GLN A 633 -17.36 21.17 30.31
C GLN A 633 -16.93 19.76 29.86
N ALA A 634 -17.35 19.34 28.66
CA ALA A 634 -16.86 18.17 27.95
C ALA A 634 -15.97 18.59 26.76
N TRP A 635 -15.08 17.69 26.32
CA TRP A 635 -14.23 17.91 25.15
C TRP A 635 -15.07 18.22 23.91
N THR A 636 -14.66 19.24 23.17
CA THR A 636 -15.35 19.79 22.02
C THR A 636 -14.36 19.91 20.87
N ARG A 637 -14.60 19.20 19.75
CA ARG A 637 -13.72 19.21 18.58
C ARG A 637 -14.12 20.30 17.60
N TYR A 638 -13.12 21.05 17.13
CA TYR A 638 -13.24 22.07 16.10
C TYR A 638 -12.43 21.65 14.88
N THR A 639 -13.00 21.82 13.68
CA THR A 639 -12.33 21.58 12.40
C THR A 639 -12.62 22.76 11.48
N ILE A 640 -11.58 23.50 11.11
CA ILE A 640 -11.71 24.77 10.40
C ILE A 640 -10.96 24.66 9.07
N ALA A 641 -11.67 24.80 7.94
CA ALA A 641 -11.04 24.80 6.63
C ALA A 641 -10.21 26.09 6.41
N LEU A 642 -8.98 25.93 5.93
CA LEU A 642 -8.04 27.02 5.63
C LEU A 642 -8.20 27.49 4.18
N ARG A 643 -9.39 28.01 3.87
CA ARG A 643 -9.75 28.56 2.55
C ARG A 643 -10.73 29.71 2.67
N GLU A 644 -10.85 30.48 1.61
CA GLU A 644 -11.87 31.52 1.51
C GLU A 644 -13.29 30.95 1.63
N GLY A 645 -14.22 31.76 2.13
CA GLY A 645 -15.61 31.35 2.36
C GLY A 645 -15.84 30.51 3.62
N ALA A 646 -14.78 29.99 4.27
CA ALA A 646 -14.92 29.20 5.50
C ALA A 646 -15.23 30.02 6.77
N GLY A 647 -15.18 31.36 6.69
CA GLY A 647 -15.46 32.28 7.80
C GLY A 647 -14.28 33.14 8.26
N TRP A 648 -13.08 32.92 7.71
CA TRP A 648 -11.89 33.71 8.02
C TRP A 648 -12.06 35.19 7.72
N ARG A 649 -11.57 36.04 8.62
CA ARG A 649 -11.51 37.49 8.44
C ARG A 649 -10.07 37.99 8.56
N THR A 650 -9.71 38.99 7.77
CA THR A 650 -8.38 39.62 7.79
C THR A 650 -8.38 40.90 8.62
N ILE A 651 -7.31 41.09 9.39
CA ILE A 651 -6.97 42.31 10.15
C ILE A 651 -5.48 42.62 9.95
N GLY A 652 -5.01 43.78 10.40
CA GLY A 652 -3.58 44.08 10.46
C GLY A 652 -2.85 43.14 11.43
N ALA A 653 -1.61 42.75 11.12
CA ALA A 653 -0.85 41.79 11.94
C ALA A 653 -0.62 42.24 13.39
N SER A 654 -0.69 43.55 13.66
CA SER A 654 -0.51 44.15 14.99
C SER A 654 -1.79 44.80 15.52
N ASP A 655 -2.94 44.57 14.88
CA ASP A 655 -4.21 45.11 15.37
C ASP A 655 -4.59 44.43 16.70
N PRO A 656 -5.19 45.17 17.66
CA PRO A 656 -5.68 44.57 18.89
C PRO A 656 -6.74 43.50 18.62
N LEU A 657 -6.65 42.36 19.31
CA LEU A 657 -7.61 41.26 19.19
C LEU A 657 -8.95 41.58 19.86
N THR A 658 -8.91 42.34 20.96
CA THR A 658 -10.11 42.74 21.71
C THR A 658 -11.03 43.59 20.84
N GLY A 659 -12.22 43.08 20.53
CA GLY A 659 -13.19 43.77 19.68
C GLY A 659 -12.79 43.87 18.21
N ALA A 660 -11.85 43.06 17.73
CA ALA A 660 -11.43 43.05 16.33
C ALA A 660 -12.60 42.71 15.39
N VAL A 661 -12.82 43.54 14.38
CA VAL A 661 -13.81 43.30 13.32
C VAL A 661 -13.09 43.41 11.97
N GLY A 662 -12.63 42.26 11.44
CA GLY A 662 -11.94 42.19 10.15
C GLY A 662 -12.87 42.22 8.93
N THR A 663 -12.31 42.17 7.73
CA THR A 663 -13.06 41.92 6.47
C THR A 663 -12.96 40.45 6.08
N ALA A 664 -13.93 39.91 5.33
CA ALA A 664 -13.83 38.52 4.85
C ALA A 664 -12.51 38.32 4.08
N ALA A 665 -11.75 37.29 4.44
CA ALA A 665 -10.44 37.03 3.86
C ALA A 665 -10.59 36.38 2.46
N SER A 666 -9.84 36.90 1.50
CA SER A 666 -9.70 36.32 0.16
C SER A 666 -8.69 35.16 0.13
N ALA A 667 -8.75 34.34 -0.92
CA ALA A 667 -7.79 33.26 -1.16
C ALA A 667 -6.33 33.72 -1.07
N SER A 668 -6.00 34.84 -1.74
CA SER A 668 -4.64 35.37 -1.76
C SER A 668 -4.17 35.90 -0.41
N GLU A 669 -5.08 36.45 0.41
CA GLU A 669 -4.74 36.90 1.76
C GLU A 669 -4.47 35.72 2.70
N ILE A 670 -5.27 34.65 2.58
CA ILE A 670 -5.04 33.43 3.35
C ILE A 670 -3.69 32.80 2.97
N GLN A 671 -3.45 32.63 1.66
CA GLN A 671 -2.17 32.11 1.16
C GLN A 671 -0.98 32.99 1.57
N SER A 672 -1.13 34.31 1.55
CA SER A 672 -0.10 35.24 1.99
C SER A 672 0.24 35.09 3.47
N VAL A 673 -0.76 34.88 4.34
CA VAL A 673 -0.51 34.65 5.77
C VAL A 673 0.14 33.28 5.98
N LEU A 674 -0.35 32.25 5.31
CA LEU A 674 0.19 30.89 5.42
C LEU A 674 1.62 30.79 4.88
N GLY A 675 2.03 31.59 3.90
CA GLY A 675 3.39 31.57 3.36
C GLY A 675 4.48 32.07 4.33
N ASP A 676 4.12 32.75 5.43
CA ASP A 676 5.04 33.07 6.52
C ASP A 676 4.27 33.36 7.82
N VAL A 677 3.85 32.29 8.50
CA VAL A 677 3.16 32.36 9.79
C VAL A 677 4.16 32.71 10.89
N THR A 678 3.83 33.74 11.65
CA THR A 678 4.63 34.26 12.77
C THR A 678 3.97 34.02 14.14
N GLY A 679 2.72 33.59 14.16
CA GLY A 679 2.03 33.16 15.38
C GLY A 679 0.71 32.46 15.07
N LEU A 680 0.43 31.39 15.79
CA LEU A 680 -0.89 30.75 15.85
C LEU A 680 -1.36 30.78 17.30
N LEU A 681 -2.54 31.37 17.51
CA LEU A 681 -3.17 31.48 18.82
C LEU A 681 -4.55 30.82 18.79
N ILE A 682 -4.86 30.03 19.81
CA ILE A 682 -6.18 29.44 20.06
C ILE A 682 -6.67 29.97 21.39
N ARG A 683 -7.89 30.49 21.44
CA ARG A 683 -8.45 31.10 22.66
C ARG A 683 -8.61 30.06 23.77
N GLY A 684 -8.26 30.45 24.99
CA GLY A 684 -8.37 29.58 26.17
C GLY A 684 -9.45 29.99 27.15
N GLU A 685 -9.88 31.25 27.10
CA GLU A 685 -10.78 31.86 28.08
C GLU A 685 -12.14 32.17 27.50
N TYR A 686 -13.22 31.76 28.16
CA TYR A 686 -14.56 31.91 27.61
C TYR A 686 -15.57 32.52 28.56
N GLU A 687 -15.29 32.56 29.87
CA GLU A 687 -16.18 33.07 30.92
C GLU A 687 -15.59 34.34 31.55
N ASP A 688 -16.43 35.34 31.83
CA ASP A 688 -16.05 36.46 32.71
C ASP A 688 -16.09 36.00 34.18
N GLY A 689 -14.91 35.71 34.73
CA GLY A 689 -14.68 35.15 36.05
C GLY A 689 -13.74 33.95 36.02
N PRO A 690 -13.47 33.30 37.17
CA PRO A 690 -12.50 32.21 37.23
C PRO A 690 -12.88 31.04 36.32
N ASP A 691 -11.96 30.68 35.41
CA ASP A 691 -12.08 29.49 34.58
C ASP A 691 -10.76 28.68 34.46
N GLU A 692 -10.91 27.47 33.95
CA GLU A 692 -9.79 26.63 33.53
C GLU A 692 -10.01 26.21 32.07
N GLY A 693 -9.01 26.42 31.23
CA GLY A 693 -9.01 25.99 29.83
C GLY A 693 -8.18 24.72 29.65
N TYR A 694 -8.62 23.89 28.71
CA TYR A 694 -7.98 22.63 28.33
C TYR A 694 -7.85 22.54 26.81
N LEU A 695 -6.69 22.10 26.32
CA LEU A 695 -6.37 21.96 24.89
C LEU A 695 -5.82 20.56 24.59
N ASP A 696 -6.28 19.96 23.50
CA ASP A 696 -5.83 18.67 23.00
C ASP A 696 -5.91 18.57 21.46
N ASN A 697 -5.25 17.57 20.85
CA ASN A 697 -5.33 17.18 19.43
C ASN A 697 -5.26 18.33 18.40
N VAL A 698 -4.27 19.22 18.51
CA VAL A 698 -4.09 20.33 17.55
C VAL A 698 -3.41 19.82 16.29
N VAL A 699 -4.11 19.84 15.16
CA VAL A 699 -3.62 19.31 13.88
C VAL A 699 -3.81 20.33 12.77
N LEU A 700 -2.74 20.60 12.03
CA LEU A 700 -2.71 21.43 10.83
C LEU A 700 -2.38 20.53 9.63
N GLY A 701 -3.25 20.52 8.63
CA GLY A 701 -3.15 19.60 7.50
C GLY A 701 -4.08 18.39 7.66
N GLY A 702 -3.87 17.38 6.82
CA GLY A 702 -4.71 16.20 6.69
C GLY A 702 -5.89 16.44 5.74
N GLU A 703 -6.48 15.36 5.21
CA GLU A 703 -7.79 15.47 4.58
C GLU A 703 -8.78 16.09 5.57
N SER A 704 -9.86 16.69 5.06
CA SER A 704 -10.98 17.15 5.90
C SER A 704 -11.48 15.96 6.72
N GLU A 705 -10.97 15.78 7.95
CA GLU A 705 -11.35 14.65 8.78
C GLU A 705 -12.86 14.70 8.98
N GLN A 706 -13.49 13.64 8.48
CA GLN A 706 -14.89 13.34 8.73
C GLN A 706 -15.04 13.15 10.25
N PRO A 707 -15.88 13.96 10.93
CA PRO A 707 -15.97 13.92 12.39
C PRO A 707 -16.19 12.51 12.92
N LEU A 708 -15.46 12.13 13.98
CA LEU A 708 -15.63 10.85 14.64
C LEU A 708 -16.72 10.94 15.72
N VAL A 709 -17.65 9.98 15.75
CA VAL A 709 -18.61 9.78 16.84
C VAL A 709 -18.14 8.62 17.69
N ASP A 710 -17.89 8.84 18.98
CA ASP A 710 -17.48 7.77 19.89
C ASP A 710 -18.59 7.40 20.89
N ALA A 711 -18.58 6.15 21.36
CA ALA A 711 -19.62 5.61 22.24
C ALA A 711 -19.65 6.26 23.64
N LEU A 712 -18.53 6.76 24.13
CA LEU A 712 -18.38 7.31 25.48
C LEU A 712 -18.62 8.82 25.52
N ASN A 713 -18.10 9.60 24.58
CA ASN A 713 -18.24 11.06 24.58
C ASN A 713 -19.25 11.58 23.56
N GLY A 714 -19.72 10.73 22.64
CA GLY A 714 -20.61 11.12 21.55
C GLY A 714 -19.85 11.92 20.49
N LEU A 715 -20.47 12.98 19.99
CA LEU A 715 -19.86 13.95 19.09
C LEU A 715 -20.58 15.27 19.24
N LYS A 716 -19.84 16.38 19.23
CA LYS A 716 -20.41 17.68 18.91
C LYS A 716 -19.46 18.39 17.96
N ALA A 717 -19.80 18.38 16.68
CA ALA A 717 -18.95 18.90 15.62
C ALA A 717 -19.69 19.89 14.74
N GLN A 718 -18.95 20.90 14.28
CA GLN A 718 -19.37 21.75 13.18
C GLN A 718 -18.97 21.10 11.87
N ILE A 719 -19.93 20.96 10.96
CA ILE A 719 -19.74 20.34 9.66
C ILE A 719 -20.19 21.32 8.58
N GLU A 720 -19.32 21.56 7.60
CA GLU A 720 -19.60 22.48 6.50
C GLU A 720 -20.07 21.73 5.24
N ALA A 721 -21.27 22.05 4.76
CA ALA A 721 -21.82 21.54 3.50
C ALA A 721 -22.03 22.70 2.52
N GLY A 722 -20.97 23.06 1.79
CA GLY A 722 -20.98 24.23 0.92
C GLY A 722 -20.96 25.53 1.73
N ASN A 723 -22.07 26.27 1.74
CA ASN A 723 -22.25 27.50 2.54
C ASN A 723 -23.15 27.27 3.77
N LEU A 724 -23.49 26.00 4.09
CA LEU A 724 -24.30 25.63 5.23
C LEU A 724 -23.40 25.16 6.36
N SER A 725 -23.57 25.73 7.55
CA SER A 725 -22.95 25.24 8.77
C SER A 725 -23.97 24.36 9.51
N LEU A 726 -23.57 23.12 9.76
CA LEU A 726 -24.34 22.10 10.45
C LEU A 726 -23.68 21.81 11.79
N LEU A 727 -24.35 22.14 12.90
CA LEU A 727 -23.95 21.66 14.21
C LEU A 727 -24.60 20.31 14.46
N VAL A 728 -23.79 19.27 14.52
CA VAL A 728 -24.24 17.89 14.73
C VAL A 728 -23.85 17.46 16.15
N GLU A 729 -24.83 17.02 16.95
CA GLU A 729 -24.61 16.57 18.32
C GLU A 729 -25.13 15.14 18.54
N PHE A 730 -24.20 14.19 18.68
CA PHE A 730 -24.45 12.86 19.19
C PHE A 730 -24.23 12.84 20.71
N PRO A 731 -25.22 12.39 21.51
CA PRO A 731 -25.00 12.19 22.94
C PRO A 731 -24.06 11.00 23.20
N SER A 732 -23.49 10.95 24.41
CA SER A 732 -22.81 9.75 24.90
C SER A 732 -23.74 8.53 24.81
N GLY A 733 -23.20 7.41 24.32
CA GLY A 733 -23.90 6.15 24.11
C GLY A 733 -24.79 6.12 22.86
N ALA A 734 -24.69 7.10 21.94
CA ALA A 734 -25.44 7.11 20.70
C ALA A 734 -24.96 6.04 19.70
N VAL A 735 -23.75 5.53 19.88
CA VAL A 735 -23.10 4.53 19.02
C VAL A 735 -22.46 3.45 19.90
N SER A 736 -22.32 2.23 19.39
CA SER A 736 -21.63 1.12 20.07
C SER A 736 -20.13 1.04 19.74
N GLU A 737 -19.71 1.74 18.69
CA GLU A 737 -18.36 1.77 18.15
C GLU A 737 -18.06 3.17 17.59
N THR A 738 -16.80 3.44 17.25
CA THR A 738 -16.42 4.74 16.68
C THR A 738 -16.87 4.83 15.22
N LEU A 739 -17.63 5.87 14.86
CA LEU A 739 -18.12 6.09 13.50
C LEU A 739 -17.47 7.32 12.86
N ARG A 740 -17.16 7.26 11.56
CA ARG A 740 -16.72 8.41 10.74
C ARG A 740 -17.92 9.06 10.07
N LEU A 741 -18.09 10.39 10.18
CA LEU A 741 -19.20 11.11 9.55
C LEU A 741 -18.81 11.80 8.26
N ARG A 742 -19.38 11.41 7.12
CA ARG A 742 -19.25 12.14 5.87
C ARG A 742 -20.37 13.16 5.67
N SER A 743 -20.05 14.32 5.10
CA SER A 743 -21.09 15.25 4.66
C SER A 743 -20.76 15.91 3.32
N GLY A 744 -21.78 16.52 2.71
CA GLY A 744 -21.59 17.30 1.49
C GLY A 744 -22.90 17.80 0.91
N LEU A 745 -22.81 18.48 -0.23
CA LEU A 745 -23.97 18.85 -1.03
C LEU A 745 -24.46 17.65 -1.84
N SER A 746 -25.78 17.49 -1.94
CA SER A 746 -26.40 16.49 -2.81
C SER A 746 -27.17 17.16 -3.94
N ALA A 747 -27.37 16.43 -5.05
CA ALA A 747 -28.25 16.86 -6.14
C ALA A 747 -29.71 17.08 -5.68
N GLY A 748 -30.04 16.60 -4.46
CA GLY A 748 -31.34 16.74 -3.84
C GLY A 748 -32.41 15.84 -4.46
N HIS A 749 -33.53 15.73 -3.76
CA HIS A 749 -34.77 15.19 -4.32
C HIS A 749 -35.73 16.35 -4.62
N PRO A 750 -36.58 16.23 -5.66
CA PRO A 750 -37.56 17.27 -5.95
C PRO A 750 -38.46 17.49 -4.72
N ALA A 751 -38.66 18.76 -4.36
CA ALA A 751 -39.55 19.14 -3.27
C ALA A 751 -40.96 18.57 -3.54
N PRO A 752 -41.62 17.94 -2.53
CA PRO A 752 -42.97 17.43 -2.68
C PRO A 752 -43.96 18.51 -3.14
N GLU A 753 -45.07 18.08 -3.76
CA GLU A 753 -46.09 18.99 -4.25
C GLU A 753 -46.60 19.91 -3.14
N GLY A 754 -46.53 21.23 -3.39
CA GLY A 754 -46.89 22.27 -2.41
C GLY A 754 -45.75 22.80 -1.55
N MET A 755 -44.54 22.23 -1.63
CA MET A 755 -43.34 22.73 -0.93
C MET A 755 -42.35 23.41 -1.89
N ARG A 756 -41.54 24.35 -1.36
CA ARG A 756 -40.41 24.96 -2.07
C ARG A 756 -39.14 24.74 -1.25
N GLN A 757 -38.10 24.22 -1.91
CA GLN A 757 -36.79 24.06 -1.30
C GLN A 757 -36.13 25.43 -1.08
N ILE A 758 -35.48 25.58 0.08
CA ILE A 758 -34.67 26.75 0.44
C ILE A 758 -33.22 26.26 0.61
N GLY A 759 -32.30 26.81 -0.17
CA GLY A 759 -30.89 26.40 -0.16
C GLY A 759 -30.60 25.09 -0.90
N ASN A 760 -29.34 24.63 -0.82
CA ASN A 760 -28.91 23.37 -1.42
C ASN A 760 -29.31 22.18 -0.53
N SER A 761 -29.52 21.02 -1.13
CA SER A 761 -29.64 19.78 -0.37
C SER A 761 -28.27 19.35 0.14
N PHE A 762 -28.24 18.71 1.31
CA PHE A 762 -27.03 18.18 1.92
C PHE A 762 -27.24 16.72 2.33
N PHE A 763 -26.16 16.02 2.62
CA PHE A 763 -26.17 14.67 3.19
C PHE A 763 -25.28 14.61 4.42
N ILE A 764 -25.58 13.67 5.32
CA ILE A 764 -24.72 13.21 6.40
C ILE A 764 -24.76 11.68 6.35
N GLU A 765 -23.59 11.04 6.27
CA GLU A 765 -23.41 9.59 6.27
C GLU A 765 -22.51 9.20 7.43
N ALA A 766 -22.70 8.02 8.00
CA ALA A 766 -21.84 7.49 9.05
C ALA A 766 -21.21 6.17 8.58
N PHE A 767 -19.96 5.91 8.92
CA PHE A 767 -19.22 4.70 8.53
C PHE A 767 -18.53 4.07 9.74
N ALA A 768 -18.62 2.75 9.88
CA ALA A 768 -17.89 1.99 10.90
C ALA A 768 -16.39 1.86 10.54
N GLY A 769 -15.57 1.36 11.47
CA GLY A 769 -14.12 1.20 11.29
C GLY A 769 -13.72 0.39 10.06
N GLY A 770 -14.54 -0.59 9.66
CA GLY A 770 -14.35 -1.41 8.45
C GLY A 770 -14.89 -0.78 7.15
N GLY A 771 -15.34 0.48 7.17
CA GLY A 771 -15.86 1.18 5.98
C GLY A 771 -17.34 0.91 5.65
N GLU A 772 -18.03 0.06 6.41
CA GLU A 772 -19.46 -0.17 6.25
C GLU A 772 -20.30 1.04 6.65
N GLN A 773 -21.32 1.38 5.86
CA GLN A 773 -22.21 2.50 6.15
C GLN A 773 -23.21 2.16 7.26
N VAL A 774 -23.28 3.01 8.28
CA VAL A 774 -24.20 2.89 9.41
C VAL A 774 -25.44 3.74 9.18
N HIS A 775 -26.61 3.09 9.23
CA HIS A 775 -27.90 3.72 8.97
C HIS A 775 -28.79 3.85 10.22
N GLN A 776 -28.40 3.29 11.36
CA GLN A 776 -29.16 3.33 12.60
C GLN A 776 -28.24 3.61 13.80
N PHE A 777 -28.71 4.48 14.70
CA PHE A 777 -28.01 4.87 15.92
C PHE A 777 -28.77 4.38 17.15
N LEU A 778 -28.06 4.18 18.26
CA LEU A 778 -28.65 3.73 19.54
C LEU A 778 -29.49 4.83 20.22
N GLN A 779 -29.20 6.10 19.90
CA GLN A 779 -29.93 7.26 20.40
C GLN A 779 -30.09 8.31 19.28
N GLU A 780 -31.09 9.18 19.44
CA GLU A 780 -31.27 10.33 18.54
C GLU A 780 -30.11 11.31 18.70
N PHE A 781 -29.67 11.87 17.57
CA PHE A 781 -28.71 12.97 17.53
C PHE A 781 -29.42 14.24 17.04
N THR A 782 -28.87 15.41 17.36
CA THR A 782 -29.44 16.70 16.94
C THR A 782 -28.64 17.31 15.80
N ILE A 783 -29.35 18.00 14.91
CA ILE A 783 -28.76 18.83 13.85
C ILE A 783 -29.33 20.23 14.00
N THR A 784 -28.45 21.22 14.15
CA THR A 784 -28.82 22.64 14.08
C THR A 784 -28.24 23.24 12.81
N LEU A 785 -29.08 23.82 11.97
CA LEU A 785 -28.67 24.51 10.75
C LEU A 785 -28.51 26.01 11.04
N SER A 786 -27.40 26.58 10.59
CA SER A 786 -27.12 28.03 10.67
C SER A 786 -26.76 28.62 9.32
#